data_AF-A0A8H6A829-F1
#
_entry.id   AF-A0A8H6A829-F1
#
_cell.length_a   1.000
_cell.length_b   1.000
_cell.length_c   1.000
_cell.angle_alpha   90.00
_cell.angle_beta   90.00
_cell.angle_gamma   90.00
#
_symmetry.space_group_name_H-M   'P 1'
#
loop_
_entity.id
_entity.type
_entity.pdbx_description
1 polymer ?
#
loop_
_entity_poly.entity_id
_entity_poly.type
_entity_poly.pdbx_seq_one_letter_code
_entity_poly.pdbx_strand_id
1 'polypeptide(L)'
;MPTDSIEKDALPVGRVTELTEAIEIVLRYLIPFLRSSEDDYDALTTGMHLSKGCYANGDNLDSYLTNPGQLRELLSLKLPSTGRGMEDIASSTATLLQYSVNTSSPAFMDKLWSSPSIPGIASDLLLSALNGNDHVFRVSPALTLIEKHVAKELAQLFGLSGPYSGGVNVPGGAAANNTALLVARNVRFPHLKDLGLHGTSFPRLVMFASEAAHFSVLNAAQILGLGSHYVKKIATTVDGCMDPMALKQALDVTVAAGEVPLFVCGTAGTTVRGAYDPLESIGKLAHEYNAWFHVDACWGGAAAFSNKLKYKLAGCNLADSIAYNPHKLLGVPQICSFLLGRDLRTFWYANSLTAGYLFHQDESLPPSEGRTTTASEGKIINNQAQERSCLSYDHTNWRTSKAIEDVPDPQDVYDLASFTPQCGRRPDAVKLYFHWRYYGAEGIATQVEGAYEGARYLSRLIGKEPSLRLVGHIDVPCTQVCFYYVGASHKTVESAEEMARQNTFFTRLISTGLLKRGWMVDYAPGCGRREELGPHPALWRLATTVSSCLDGLTMTPKSPTTLALTSPEMVSQAQILDRSLPTHSATSSVSRHSHGGRRHRSSRSHHGGLAHQPQNDFPIFTHTGDVEIVIRAGGQEKRYLLHRLILAQCSGFFDTSTRDEWSRQAASRPPNPDPAVLSRISGDISSLSTGSTLAQSEAGAVSSSEKRRWRYELDWENKEEDEEPILVQKPPSFSTAFGNNLGQYPPSMTKPSSTQAGFIRSMANLAGMQSVMHIPHADTGNASIDPTIRDYDNLFRLFYNHPPALNSVNIATAYAECRSLLALADMYDALGVTGPRVDHHLLGFGSRLFKQIAKYPPSYLKLGYLARSRVIYSEALIHVVGQWPAGLPHLRNGAYSPLPDTVLDIIEDKVEDLEYMKARIDSKLLRLTLTTSRGERVSPTNAYLDWLAVSLFRQWLVDSTTPPPAPILKNSSSSAPNTSSHNRPSQSTTHRTQDHPSAASKSTVTPLSSARVYRLIGSTSTQAYLTHDELKKFLKVHPTPSSDSLYSRDVLKRFERKMDEIKRLAREIVKPLMRNFLELDLKGGELDTSSSSLPYLTCIKVEDEDIPWH
;
A
#
# COMPACT_ATOMS: atom_id res chain seq x y z
N MET A 1 16.19 -51.32 -36.51
CA MET A 1 16.18 -49.85 -36.65
C MET A 1 16.94 -49.25 -35.49
N PRO A 2 17.71 -48.18 -35.73
CA PRO A 2 18.92 -47.87 -34.99
C PRO A 2 18.64 -47.26 -33.63
N THR A 3 19.45 -47.68 -32.68
CA THR A 3 19.79 -47.03 -31.43
C THR A 3 20.56 -45.75 -31.72
N ASP A 4 19.97 -44.58 -31.50
CA ASP A 4 20.73 -43.34 -31.34
C ASP A 4 19.92 -42.36 -30.48
N SER A 5 20.64 -41.65 -29.61
CA SER A 5 20.19 -40.74 -28.53
C SER A 5 19.85 -41.38 -27.17
N ILE A 6 20.77 -42.18 -26.64
CA ILE A 6 21.06 -42.08 -25.21
C ILE A 6 21.97 -40.85 -25.07
N GLU A 7 21.38 -39.67 -24.87
CA GLU A 7 22.13 -38.54 -24.31
C GLU A 7 22.62 -38.97 -22.94
N LYS A 8 23.94 -39.07 -22.83
CA LYS A 8 24.64 -39.36 -21.59
C LYS A 8 24.30 -38.25 -20.60
N ASP A 9 23.68 -38.63 -19.48
CA ASP A 9 23.69 -37.90 -18.21
C ASP A 9 25.14 -37.71 -17.74
N ALA A 10 25.88 -36.81 -18.41
CA ALA A 10 27.15 -36.33 -17.93
C ALA A 10 26.86 -35.38 -16.77
N LEU A 11 27.44 -35.66 -15.60
CA LEU A 11 27.65 -34.66 -14.55
C LEU A 11 28.08 -33.34 -15.21
N PRO A 12 27.55 -32.17 -14.78
CA PRO A 12 27.76 -30.91 -15.50
C PRO A 12 29.22 -30.49 -15.37
N VAL A 13 30.04 -30.90 -16.33
CA VAL A 13 31.40 -30.38 -16.54
C VAL A 13 31.25 -28.89 -16.81
N GLY A 14 31.71 -28.04 -15.89
CA GLY A 14 31.66 -26.58 -16.01
C GLY A 14 30.82 -25.83 -14.98
N ARG A 15 30.03 -26.50 -14.13
CA ARG A 15 29.17 -25.81 -13.11
C ARG A 15 29.96 -24.92 -12.15
N VAL A 16 31.17 -25.33 -11.77
CA VAL A 16 32.05 -24.52 -10.89
C VAL A 16 32.61 -23.32 -11.65
N THR A 17 32.95 -23.50 -12.93
CA THR A 17 33.41 -22.40 -13.79
C THR A 17 32.30 -21.37 -13.99
N GLU A 18 31.08 -21.81 -14.29
CA GLU A 18 29.89 -20.96 -14.43
C GLU A 18 29.57 -20.21 -13.12
N LEU A 19 29.65 -20.89 -11.97
CA LEU A 19 29.50 -20.25 -10.66
C LEU A 19 30.58 -19.19 -10.43
N THR A 20 31.83 -19.49 -10.78
CA THR A 20 32.96 -18.56 -10.60
C THR A 20 32.75 -17.32 -11.45
N GLU A 21 32.41 -17.49 -12.73
CA GLU A 21 32.11 -16.39 -13.65
C GLU A 21 30.93 -15.53 -13.15
N ALA A 22 29.85 -16.16 -12.71
CA ALA A 22 28.70 -15.46 -12.15
C ALA A 22 29.06 -14.62 -10.91
N ILE A 23 29.84 -15.18 -9.99
CA ILE A 23 30.31 -14.46 -8.79
C ILE A 23 31.22 -13.29 -9.18
N GLU A 24 32.17 -13.50 -10.09
CA GLU A 24 33.07 -12.45 -10.56
C GLU A 24 32.32 -11.30 -11.25
N ILE A 25 31.29 -11.62 -12.05
CA ILE A 25 30.39 -10.62 -12.65
C ILE A 25 29.69 -9.81 -11.56
N VAL A 26 29.10 -10.45 -10.56
CA VAL A 26 28.41 -9.74 -9.47
C VAL A 26 29.39 -8.85 -8.69
N LEU A 27 30.56 -9.37 -8.34
CA LEU A 27 31.59 -8.62 -7.61
C LEU A 27 32.09 -7.40 -8.38
N ARG A 28 32.18 -7.49 -9.72
CA ARG A 28 32.58 -6.36 -10.59
C ARG A 28 31.71 -5.13 -10.38
N TYR A 29 30.41 -5.31 -10.16
CA TYR A 29 29.46 -4.21 -9.92
C TYR A 29 29.28 -3.89 -8.43
N LEU A 30 29.30 -4.91 -7.57
CA LEU A 30 29.07 -4.75 -6.13
C LEU A 30 30.21 -4.00 -5.44
N ILE A 31 31.48 -4.24 -5.83
CA ILE A 31 32.63 -3.59 -5.17
C ILE A 31 32.60 -2.07 -5.34
N PRO A 32 32.44 -1.50 -6.55
CA PRO A 32 32.30 -0.04 -6.70
C PRO A 32 31.10 0.53 -5.94
N PHE A 33 29.97 -0.19 -5.92
CA PHE A 33 28.79 0.22 -5.17
C PHE A 33 29.10 0.35 -3.67
N LEU A 34 29.74 -0.64 -3.06
CA LEU A 34 30.10 -0.58 -1.64
C LEU A 34 31.18 0.48 -1.35
N ARG A 35 32.20 0.60 -2.22
CA ARG A 35 33.27 1.60 -2.10
C ARG A 35 32.77 3.04 -2.10
N SER A 36 31.65 3.32 -2.77
CA SER A 36 31.04 4.67 -2.71
C SER A 36 30.70 5.13 -1.27
N SER A 37 30.52 4.19 -0.35
CA SER A 37 30.30 4.48 1.08
C SER A 37 31.58 4.95 1.78
N GLU A 38 32.74 4.48 1.33
CA GLU A 38 34.06 4.93 1.83
C GLU A 38 34.30 6.37 1.36
N ASP A 39 33.98 6.67 0.09
CA ASP A 39 34.04 8.04 -0.45
C ASP A 39 33.12 9.00 0.32
N ASP A 40 31.90 8.56 0.67
CA ASP A 40 30.98 9.34 1.51
C ASP A 40 31.53 9.57 2.92
N TYR A 41 32.21 8.58 3.51
CA TYR A 41 32.85 8.71 4.82
C TYR A 41 33.99 9.74 4.79
N ASP A 42 34.86 9.66 3.79
CA ASP A 42 35.96 10.61 3.58
C ASP A 42 35.44 12.03 3.32
N ALA A 43 34.36 12.16 2.54
CA ALA A 43 33.70 13.44 2.33
C ALA A 43 33.18 14.05 3.65
N LEU A 44 32.48 13.27 4.48
CA LEU A 44 31.96 13.76 5.76
C LEU A 44 33.08 14.15 6.75
N THR A 45 34.15 13.37 6.83
CA THR A 45 35.27 13.64 7.75
C THR A 45 36.13 14.84 7.31
N THR A 46 36.16 15.15 6.01
CA THR A 46 36.83 16.34 5.47
C THR A 46 35.93 17.58 5.37
N GLY A 47 34.68 17.49 5.84
CA GLY A 47 33.71 18.60 5.83
C GLY A 47 33.13 18.92 4.44
N MET A 48 33.27 17.99 3.49
CA MET A 48 32.67 18.06 2.15
C MET A 48 31.24 17.51 2.17
N HIS A 49 30.45 17.87 1.13
CA HIS A 49 29.13 17.27 0.92
C HIS A 49 29.25 15.81 0.50
N LEU A 50 28.23 15.00 0.82
CA LEU A 50 28.13 13.61 0.37
C LEU A 50 28.28 13.54 -1.15
N SER A 51 29.06 12.56 -1.62
CA SER A 51 29.30 12.34 -3.04
C SER A 51 28.02 11.83 -3.72
N LYS A 52 27.40 10.84 -3.07
CA LYS A 52 26.25 10.08 -3.54
C LYS A 52 25.26 9.79 -2.40
N GLY A 53 25.76 9.65 -1.18
CA GLY A 53 24.94 9.30 -0.02
C GLY A 53 24.36 7.90 -0.17
N CYS A 54 23.13 7.70 0.30
CA CYS A 54 22.45 6.42 0.20
C CYS A 54 22.07 5.99 -1.23
N TYR A 55 22.33 6.78 -2.29
CA TYR A 55 21.82 6.54 -3.66
C TYR A 55 22.91 6.63 -4.73
N ALA A 56 22.86 5.76 -5.73
CA ALA A 56 23.91 5.66 -6.74
C ALA A 56 23.91 6.82 -7.77
N ASN A 57 22.74 7.41 -8.03
CA ASN A 57 22.53 8.51 -8.96
C ASN A 57 22.00 9.72 -8.18
N GLY A 58 22.58 10.91 -8.40
CA GLY A 58 22.09 12.18 -7.84
C GLY A 58 20.72 12.63 -8.37
N ASP A 59 19.99 11.75 -9.06
CA ASP A 59 18.59 11.95 -9.47
C ASP A 59 17.65 11.55 -8.33
N ASN A 60 16.59 12.32 -8.15
CA ASN A 60 15.70 12.27 -7.00
C ASN A 60 15.12 10.85 -6.77
N LEU A 61 15.64 10.07 -5.81
CA LEU A 61 14.95 8.87 -5.30
C LEU A 61 13.52 9.22 -4.87
N ASP A 62 13.32 10.45 -4.37
CA ASP A 62 12.01 11.05 -4.12
C ASP A 62 11.04 10.89 -5.33
N SER A 63 11.54 11.01 -6.56
CA SER A 63 10.79 10.76 -7.80
C SER A 63 10.33 9.31 -7.92
N TYR A 64 11.21 8.34 -7.69
CA TYR A 64 10.86 6.92 -7.79
C TYR A 64 10.01 6.42 -6.63
N LEU A 65 10.16 7.01 -5.44
CA LEU A 65 9.33 6.72 -4.28
C LEU A 65 7.92 7.30 -4.40
N THR A 66 7.78 8.45 -5.08
CA THR A 66 6.48 9.07 -5.35
C THR A 66 5.82 8.58 -6.64
N ASN A 67 6.58 7.95 -7.53
CA ASN A 67 6.09 7.33 -8.77
C ASN A 67 6.71 5.93 -8.99
N PRO A 68 6.14 4.87 -8.38
CA PRO A 68 6.61 3.50 -8.57
C PRO A 68 6.49 2.98 -10.01
N GLY A 69 5.60 3.56 -10.82
CA GLY A 69 5.43 3.24 -12.24
C GLY A 69 6.70 3.52 -13.04
N GLN A 70 7.35 4.65 -12.78
CA GLN A 70 8.62 5.02 -13.40
C GLN A 70 9.72 3.98 -13.12
N LEU A 71 9.84 3.54 -11.86
CA LEU A 71 10.84 2.54 -11.48
C LEU A 71 10.52 1.17 -12.12
N ARG A 72 9.25 0.81 -12.27
CA ARG A 72 8.83 -0.43 -12.92
C ARG A 72 9.28 -0.50 -14.37
N GLU A 73 9.19 0.61 -15.09
CA GLU A 73 9.66 0.72 -16.48
C GLU A 73 11.18 0.59 -16.56
N LEU A 74 11.90 1.30 -15.69
CA LEU A 74 13.37 1.25 -15.62
C LEU A 74 13.91 -0.15 -15.27
N LEU A 75 13.24 -0.88 -14.39
CA LEU A 75 13.61 -2.24 -14.02
C LEU A 75 13.24 -3.29 -15.09
N SER A 76 12.34 -2.96 -16.02
CA SER A 76 11.94 -3.85 -17.12
C SER A 76 11.61 -5.29 -16.65
N LEU A 77 10.69 -5.42 -15.68
CA LEU A 77 10.34 -6.66 -14.95
C LEU A 77 9.72 -7.82 -15.79
N LYS A 78 9.91 -7.83 -17.12
CA LYS A 78 9.41 -8.89 -18.01
C LYS A 78 10.29 -10.14 -17.86
N LEU A 79 9.68 -11.24 -17.41
CA LEU A 79 10.34 -12.53 -17.35
C LEU A 79 10.44 -13.15 -18.76
N PRO A 80 11.64 -13.49 -19.26
CA PRO A 80 11.79 -14.03 -20.60
C PRO A 80 11.38 -15.52 -20.66
N SER A 81 10.87 -15.97 -21.81
CA SER A 81 10.56 -17.38 -22.06
C SER A 81 11.81 -18.22 -22.35
N THR A 82 12.90 -17.59 -22.79
CA THR A 82 14.21 -18.21 -23.02
C THR A 82 15.24 -17.63 -22.06
N GLY A 83 16.09 -18.49 -21.49
CA GLY A 83 17.17 -18.06 -20.60
C GLY A 83 18.18 -17.16 -21.33
N ARG A 84 18.68 -16.13 -20.63
CA ARG A 84 19.62 -15.14 -21.18
C ARG A 84 21.05 -15.27 -20.65
N GLY A 85 21.30 -16.24 -19.74
CA GLY A 85 22.64 -16.57 -19.27
C GLY A 85 23.36 -15.46 -18.49
N MET A 86 24.69 -15.46 -18.52
CA MET A 86 25.56 -14.58 -17.73
C MET A 86 25.42 -13.09 -18.07
N GLU A 87 25.09 -12.74 -19.32
CA GLU A 87 24.91 -11.35 -19.74
C GLU A 87 23.74 -10.68 -18.98
N ASP A 88 22.66 -11.42 -18.75
CA ASP A 88 21.50 -10.92 -18.01
C ASP A 88 21.77 -10.82 -16.50
N ILE A 89 22.67 -11.65 -15.95
CA ILE A 89 23.16 -11.49 -14.58
C ILE A 89 23.92 -10.16 -14.45
N ALA A 90 24.79 -9.85 -15.41
CA ALA A 90 25.56 -8.60 -15.42
C ALA A 90 24.63 -7.38 -15.51
N SER A 91 23.73 -7.35 -16.49
CA SER A 91 22.81 -6.23 -16.72
C SER A 91 21.81 -6.06 -15.58
N SER A 92 21.27 -7.16 -15.04
CA SER A 92 20.37 -7.14 -13.89
C SER A 92 21.09 -6.67 -12.62
N THR A 93 22.33 -7.12 -12.38
CA THR A 93 23.11 -6.67 -11.21
C THR A 93 23.37 -5.16 -11.28
N ALA A 94 23.80 -4.66 -12.43
CA ALA A 94 24.05 -3.23 -12.63
C ALA A 94 22.77 -2.41 -12.39
N THR A 95 21.65 -2.84 -12.99
CA THR A 95 20.34 -2.17 -12.87
C THR A 95 19.83 -2.20 -11.43
N LEU A 96 19.91 -3.35 -10.74
CA LEU A 96 19.47 -3.49 -9.36
C LEU A 96 20.27 -2.59 -8.43
N LEU A 97 21.60 -2.56 -8.56
CA LEU A 97 22.45 -1.71 -7.71
C LEU A 97 22.22 -0.22 -7.99
N GLN A 98 21.97 0.17 -9.23
CA GLN A 98 21.68 1.56 -9.61
C GLN A 98 20.44 2.12 -8.89
N TYR A 99 19.40 1.31 -8.74
CA TYR A 99 18.14 1.71 -8.11
C TYR A 99 17.97 1.21 -6.67
N SER A 100 19.03 0.64 -6.07
CA SER A 100 19.01 0.17 -4.68
C SER A 100 19.56 1.22 -3.73
N VAL A 101 19.04 1.20 -2.51
CA VAL A 101 19.60 1.96 -1.39
C VAL A 101 20.95 1.36 -1.00
N ASN A 102 21.99 2.18 -0.95
CA ASN A 102 23.26 1.81 -0.34
C ASN A 102 23.18 1.99 1.18
N THR A 103 22.83 0.91 1.86
CA THR A 103 22.72 0.85 3.33
C THR A 103 24.07 0.85 4.05
N SER A 104 25.17 0.84 3.28
CA SER A 104 26.52 1.00 3.80
C SER A 104 26.98 2.44 3.89
N SER A 105 26.27 3.38 3.25
CA SER A 105 26.57 4.81 3.38
C SER A 105 26.42 5.26 4.85
N PRO A 106 27.35 6.08 5.39
CA PRO A 106 27.23 6.63 6.75
C PRO A 106 25.99 7.52 6.93
N ALA A 107 25.37 7.95 5.83
CA ALA A 107 24.14 8.73 5.81
C ALA A 107 22.86 7.89 6.03
N PHE A 108 22.96 6.55 6.12
CA PHE A 108 21.84 5.65 6.37
C PHE A 108 21.59 5.44 7.88
N MET A 109 20.59 6.13 8.44
CA MET A 109 20.21 6.09 9.86
C MET A 109 18.71 5.83 10.06
N ASP A 110 18.05 5.32 9.03
CA ASP A 110 16.59 5.21 8.93
C ASP A 110 16.06 4.01 9.73
N LYS A 111 16.70 2.85 9.62
CA LYS A 111 16.21 1.59 10.21
C LYS A 111 17.10 1.08 11.34
N LEU A 112 16.58 0.12 12.11
CA LEU A 112 17.30 -0.55 13.20
C LEU A 112 18.26 -1.64 12.68
N TRP A 113 18.97 -1.34 11.60
CA TRP A 113 19.99 -2.14 10.94
C TRP A 113 20.70 -1.23 9.93
N SER A 114 21.88 -1.64 9.48
CA SER A 114 22.71 -0.87 8.54
C SER A 114 23.60 -1.84 7.75
N SER A 115 24.71 -1.34 7.19
CA SER A 115 25.74 -2.11 6.48
C SER A 115 25.94 -3.51 7.07
N PRO A 116 25.78 -4.57 6.26
CA PRO A 116 26.02 -5.93 6.72
C PRO A 116 27.51 -6.15 7.01
N SER A 117 27.80 -6.87 8.09
CA SER A 117 29.17 -7.22 8.48
C SER A 117 29.82 -8.10 7.41
N ILE A 118 31.08 -7.81 7.09
CA ILE A 118 31.89 -8.56 6.11
C ILE A 118 31.89 -10.08 6.34
N PRO A 119 32.20 -10.60 7.56
CA PRO A 119 32.13 -12.04 7.81
C PRO A 119 30.72 -12.63 7.62
N GLY A 120 29.68 -11.82 7.81
CA GLY A 120 28.30 -12.20 7.55
C GLY A 120 28.00 -12.35 6.05
N ILE A 121 28.44 -11.40 5.21
CA ILE A 121 28.27 -11.49 3.74
C ILE A 121 28.98 -12.74 3.21
N ALA A 122 30.22 -12.99 3.65
CA ALA A 122 30.95 -14.19 3.30
C ALA A 122 30.21 -15.48 3.73
N SER A 123 29.55 -15.44 4.90
CA SER A 123 28.71 -16.55 5.36
C SER A 123 27.47 -16.73 4.48
N ASP A 124 26.82 -15.67 4.02
CA ASP A 124 25.67 -15.78 3.13
C ASP A 124 26.04 -16.42 1.78
N LEU A 125 27.21 -16.07 1.22
CA LEU A 125 27.74 -16.75 0.03
C LEU A 125 27.94 -18.25 0.27
N LEU A 126 28.58 -18.61 1.39
CA LEU A 126 28.77 -20.00 1.79
C LEU A 126 27.44 -20.74 1.97
N LEU A 127 26.49 -20.16 2.71
CA LEU A 127 25.18 -20.76 2.96
C LEU A 127 24.38 -20.96 1.69
N SER A 128 24.51 -20.03 0.72
CA SER A 128 23.84 -20.13 -0.57
C SER A 128 24.44 -21.24 -1.43
N ALA A 129 25.76 -21.43 -1.38
CA ALA A 129 26.45 -22.54 -2.05
C ALA A 129 26.13 -23.91 -1.40
N LEU A 130 26.03 -23.97 -0.06
CA LEU A 130 25.67 -25.19 0.66
C LEU A 130 24.20 -25.57 0.49
N ASN A 131 23.30 -24.57 0.42
CA ASN A 131 21.85 -24.73 0.37
C ASN A 131 21.30 -25.73 1.42
N GLY A 132 21.88 -25.69 2.62
CA GLY A 132 21.55 -26.60 3.71
C GLY A 132 20.23 -26.24 4.40
N ASN A 133 19.57 -27.24 4.97
CA ASN A 133 18.32 -27.09 5.71
C ASN A 133 18.49 -27.61 7.15
N ASP A 134 18.38 -26.75 8.15
CA ASP A 134 18.71 -27.03 9.55
C ASP A 134 17.50 -27.50 10.37
N HIS A 135 16.96 -28.65 9.94
CA HIS A 135 15.76 -29.27 10.52
C HIS A 135 16.08 -30.64 11.12
N VAL A 136 16.86 -31.44 10.40
CA VAL A 136 17.28 -32.81 10.77
C VAL A 136 18.80 -32.89 10.69
N PHE A 137 19.40 -33.53 11.70
CA PHE A 137 20.84 -33.61 11.86
C PHE A 137 21.54 -34.29 10.68
N ARG A 138 20.94 -35.36 10.14
CA ARG A 138 21.52 -36.18 9.06
C ARG A 138 21.88 -35.39 7.81
N VAL A 139 21.15 -34.32 7.49
CA VAL A 139 21.36 -33.52 6.27
C VAL A 139 22.17 -32.25 6.53
N SER A 140 22.39 -31.88 7.80
CA SER A 140 23.01 -30.61 8.19
C SER A 140 23.88 -30.73 9.47
N PRO A 141 24.71 -31.78 9.65
CA PRO A 141 25.27 -32.10 10.97
C PRO A 141 26.18 -30.99 11.52
N ALA A 142 27.04 -30.41 10.68
CA ALA A 142 27.90 -29.30 11.09
C ALA A 142 27.10 -28.03 11.41
N LEU A 143 26.06 -27.74 10.63
CA LEU A 143 25.23 -26.55 10.79
C LEU A 143 24.41 -26.62 12.09
N THR A 144 23.84 -27.79 12.37
CA THR A 144 23.12 -28.08 13.61
C THR A 144 24.02 -27.90 14.83
N LEU A 145 25.25 -28.43 14.81
CA LEU A 145 26.19 -28.26 15.93
C LEU A 145 26.57 -26.80 16.14
N ILE A 146 26.76 -26.04 15.06
CA ILE A 146 27.02 -24.59 15.13
C ILE A 146 25.82 -23.87 15.76
N GLU A 147 24.59 -24.15 15.33
CA GLU A 147 23.40 -23.51 15.88
C GLU A 147 23.24 -23.81 17.38
N LYS A 148 23.33 -25.08 17.78
CA LYS A 148 23.25 -25.48 19.20
C LYS A 148 24.31 -24.77 20.04
N HIS A 149 25.55 -24.69 19.55
CA HIS A 149 26.64 -24.03 20.25
C HIS A 149 26.42 -22.53 20.38
N VAL A 150 26.17 -21.83 19.27
CA VAL A 150 25.93 -20.36 19.26
C VAL A 150 24.75 -20.00 20.14
N ALA A 151 23.65 -20.75 20.07
CA ALA A 151 22.46 -20.47 20.88
C ALA A 151 22.71 -20.70 22.37
N LYS A 152 23.53 -21.69 22.75
CA LYS A 152 23.94 -21.92 24.14
C LYS A 152 24.84 -20.80 24.66
N GLU A 153 25.81 -20.35 23.87
CA GLU A 153 26.68 -19.20 24.22
C GLU A 153 25.86 -17.92 24.39
N LEU A 154 24.90 -17.65 23.49
CA LEU A 154 23.98 -16.53 23.63
C LEU A 154 23.15 -16.65 24.91
N ALA A 155 22.54 -17.80 25.19
CA ALA A 155 21.76 -18.01 26.41
C ALA A 155 22.57 -17.69 27.67
N GLN A 156 23.83 -18.14 27.73
CA GLN A 156 24.75 -17.82 28.83
C GLN A 156 25.06 -16.32 28.92
N LEU A 157 25.30 -15.64 27.79
CA LEU A 157 25.53 -14.19 27.78
C LEU A 157 24.35 -13.42 28.40
N PHE A 158 23.12 -13.84 28.13
CA PHE A 158 21.91 -13.26 28.71
C PHE A 158 21.64 -13.69 30.17
N GLY A 159 22.48 -14.54 30.76
CA GLY A 159 22.36 -15.01 32.14
C GLY A 159 21.48 -16.25 32.32
N LEU A 160 21.15 -16.96 31.24
CA LEU A 160 20.51 -18.27 31.28
C LEU A 160 21.61 -19.34 31.34
N SER A 161 22.03 -19.73 32.54
CA SER A 161 23.16 -20.64 32.75
C SER A 161 22.76 -22.07 33.13
N GLY A 162 21.49 -22.43 32.95
CA GLY A 162 20.98 -23.77 33.29
C GLY A 162 21.50 -24.85 32.34
N PRO A 163 21.54 -26.13 32.77
CA PRO A 163 22.02 -27.23 31.93
C PRO A 163 21.19 -27.44 30.66
N TYR A 164 19.90 -27.08 30.70
CA TYR A 164 18.97 -27.20 29.57
C TYR A 164 18.76 -25.89 28.81
N SER A 165 19.55 -24.86 29.12
CA SER A 165 19.48 -23.57 28.44
C SER A 165 20.08 -23.65 27.03
N GLY A 166 19.53 -22.84 26.12
CA GLY A 166 19.98 -22.77 24.73
C GLY A 166 18.98 -22.00 23.90
N GLY A 167 18.85 -22.32 22.62
CA GLY A 167 17.89 -21.69 21.74
C GLY A 167 17.89 -22.27 20.34
N VAL A 168 17.07 -21.66 19.49
CA VAL A 168 17.00 -21.97 18.06
C VAL A 168 17.00 -20.68 17.25
N ASN A 169 17.58 -20.73 16.05
CA ASN A 169 17.43 -19.65 15.10
C ASN A 169 15.96 -19.55 14.63
N VAL A 170 15.46 -18.38 14.29
CA VAL A 170 14.09 -18.17 13.78
C VAL A 170 14.09 -17.07 12.72
N PRO A 171 13.12 -17.04 11.78
CA PRO A 171 13.07 -16.09 10.68
C PRO A 171 12.53 -14.73 11.17
N GLY A 172 13.30 -14.09 12.04
CA GLY A 172 13.06 -12.75 12.56
C GLY A 172 12.49 -12.72 13.97
N GLY A 173 12.64 -11.57 14.62
CA GLY A 173 12.19 -11.37 16.01
C GLY A 173 10.69 -11.52 16.19
N ALA A 174 9.88 -11.21 15.17
CA ALA A 174 8.45 -11.48 15.20
C ALA A 174 8.14 -12.99 15.29
N ALA A 175 8.90 -13.83 14.57
CA ALA A 175 8.79 -15.28 14.70
C ALA A 175 9.26 -15.76 16.08
N ALA A 176 10.31 -15.16 16.65
CA ALA A 176 10.74 -15.44 18.02
C ALA A 176 9.61 -15.17 19.04
N ASN A 177 9.00 -13.99 18.97
CA ASN A 177 7.90 -13.59 19.86
C ASN A 177 6.66 -14.49 19.67
N ASN A 178 6.33 -14.85 18.42
CA ASN A 178 5.24 -15.78 18.10
C ASN A 178 5.50 -17.17 18.71
N THR A 179 6.69 -17.73 18.48
CA THR A 179 7.08 -19.04 18.99
C THR A 179 7.16 -19.04 20.52
N ALA A 180 7.62 -17.96 21.16
CA ALA A 180 7.61 -17.82 22.61
C ALA A 180 6.19 -17.92 23.19
N LEU A 181 5.23 -17.20 22.60
CA LEU A 181 3.83 -17.25 23.04
C LEU A 181 3.19 -18.63 22.76
N LEU A 182 3.53 -19.27 21.65
CA LEU A 182 3.12 -20.65 21.34
C LEU A 182 3.63 -21.63 22.40
N VAL A 183 4.92 -21.54 22.75
CA VAL A 183 5.54 -22.37 23.80
C VAL A 183 4.84 -22.13 25.14
N ALA A 184 4.66 -20.88 25.54
CA ALA A 184 3.96 -20.53 26.77
C ALA A 184 2.55 -21.14 26.83
N ARG A 185 1.78 -21.05 25.74
CA ARG A 185 0.43 -21.63 25.64
C ARG A 185 0.47 -23.14 25.75
N ASN A 186 1.31 -23.82 24.96
CA ASN A 186 1.32 -25.28 24.89
C ASN A 186 1.92 -25.92 26.13
N VAL A 187 2.86 -25.26 26.81
CA VAL A 187 3.42 -25.75 28.09
C VAL A 187 2.37 -25.65 29.19
N ARG A 188 1.69 -24.51 29.29
CA ARG A 188 0.72 -24.30 30.36
C ARG A 188 -0.62 -25.01 30.09
N PHE A 189 -0.98 -25.14 28.82
CA PHE A 189 -2.25 -25.72 28.37
C PHE A 189 -2.02 -26.68 27.20
N PRO A 190 -1.39 -27.84 27.45
CA PRO A 190 -1.00 -28.79 26.41
C PRO A 190 -2.17 -29.33 25.60
N HIS A 191 -3.33 -29.50 26.22
CA HIS A 191 -4.56 -29.95 25.54
C HIS A 191 -5.00 -29.02 24.40
N LEU A 192 -4.62 -27.73 24.42
CA LEU A 192 -4.94 -26.78 23.35
C LEU A 192 -4.18 -27.07 22.05
N LYS A 193 -3.12 -27.89 22.10
CA LYS A 193 -2.40 -28.37 20.91
C LYS A 193 -3.31 -29.23 20.02
N ASP A 194 -4.15 -30.07 20.64
CA ASP A 194 -5.04 -31.00 19.93
C ASP A 194 -6.46 -30.44 19.77
N LEU A 195 -7.02 -29.85 20.84
CA LEU A 195 -8.42 -29.42 20.89
C LEU A 195 -8.64 -28.03 20.29
N GLY A 196 -7.57 -27.22 20.19
CA GLY A 196 -7.68 -25.81 19.85
C GLY A 196 -8.50 -25.00 20.88
N LEU A 197 -8.90 -23.78 20.50
CA LEU A 197 -9.61 -22.85 21.39
C LEU A 197 -11.14 -22.96 21.31
N HIS A 198 -11.69 -23.92 20.55
CA HIS A 198 -13.13 -24.03 20.30
C HIS A 198 -13.85 -24.93 21.31
N GLY A 199 -15.02 -24.49 21.78
CA GLY A 199 -15.96 -25.34 22.53
C GLY A 199 -15.58 -25.61 23.99
N THR A 200 -14.49 -25.03 24.48
CA THR A 200 -14.05 -25.18 25.86
C THR A 200 -14.61 -24.04 26.72
N SER A 201 -15.21 -24.36 27.88
CA SER A 201 -15.54 -23.39 28.95
C SER A 201 -14.25 -22.91 29.64
N PHE A 202 -13.28 -22.50 28.83
CA PHE A 202 -11.92 -22.27 29.25
C PHE A 202 -11.71 -20.78 29.57
N PRO A 203 -11.02 -20.45 30.67
CA PRO A 203 -10.83 -19.06 31.07
C PRO A 203 -9.99 -18.31 30.04
N ARG A 204 -10.24 -17.01 29.90
CA ARG A 204 -9.56 -16.18 28.90
C ARG A 204 -8.06 -16.10 29.21
N LEU A 205 -7.22 -16.33 28.20
CA LEU A 205 -5.77 -16.20 28.31
C LEU A 205 -5.37 -14.77 27.98
N VAL A 206 -4.68 -14.12 28.91
CA VAL A 206 -4.34 -12.69 28.85
C VAL A 206 -2.83 -12.53 28.78
N MET A 207 -2.38 -11.67 27.87
CA MET A 207 -0.97 -11.35 27.66
C MET A 207 -0.73 -9.89 28.03
N PHE A 208 0.45 -9.58 28.55
CA PHE A 208 0.81 -8.24 29.03
C PHE A 208 2.09 -7.81 28.33
N ALA A 209 2.08 -6.59 27.79
CA ALA A 209 3.25 -6.00 27.15
C ALA A 209 3.19 -4.48 27.32
N SER A 210 4.34 -3.83 27.20
CA SER A 210 4.41 -2.37 27.22
C SER A 210 3.55 -1.78 26.10
N GLU A 211 2.95 -0.61 26.30
CA GLU A 211 2.31 0.14 25.21
C GLU A 211 3.31 0.51 24.09
N ALA A 212 4.61 0.58 24.44
CA ALA A 212 5.72 0.80 23.53
C ALA A 212 6.38 -0.50 23.03
N ALA A 213 5.83 -1.67 23.38
CA ALA A 213 6.34 -2.96 22.91
C ALA A 213 6.17 -3.10 21.39
N HIS A 214 6.98 -3.97 20.78
CA HIS A 214 6.88 -4.24 19.36
C HIS A 214 5.51 -4.85 19.01
N PHE A 215 4.91 -4.39 17.91
CA PHE A 215 3.57 -4.81 17.48
C PHE A 215 3.43 -6.33 17.28
N SER A 216 4.55 -7.04 17.08
CA SER A 216 4.55 -8.50 16.93
C SER A 216 3.91 -9.25 18.10
N VAL A 217 3.90 -8.70 19.32
CA VAL A 217 3.20 -9.36 20.44
C VAL A 217 1.69 -9.42 20.20
N LEU A 218 1.12 -8.36 19.61
CA LEU A 218 -0.30 -8.34 19.21
C LEU A 218 -0.54 -9.30 18.04
N ASN A 219 0.37 -9.31 17.06
CA ASN A 219 0.27 -10.25 15.94
C ASN A 219 0.38 -11.71 16.40
N ALA A 220 1.24 -12.02 17.37
CA ALA A 220 1.35 -13.35 17.98
C ALA A 220 -0.01 -13.81 18.54
N ALA A 221 -0.69 -12.94 19.28
CA ALA A 221 -2.01 -13.21 19.83
C ALA A 221 -3.06 -13.47 18.74
N GLN A 222 -3.00 -12.73 17.63
CA GLN A 222 -3.91 -12.91 16.49
C GLN A 222 -3.65 -14.23 15.76
N ILE A 223 -2.39 -14.51 15.44
CA ILE A 223 -1.95 -15.73 14.75
C ILE A 223 -2.34 -16.98 15.55
N LEU A 224 -2.18 -16.95 16.87
CA LEU A 224 -2.51 -18.08 17.75
C LEU A 224 -4.01 -18.19 18.08
N GLY A 225 -4.86 -17.30 17.56
CA GLY A 225 -6.30 -17.31 17.78
C GLY A 225 -6.75 -16.82 19.16
N LEU A 226 -5.85 -16.23 19.95
CA LEU A 226 -6.13 -15.70 21.29
C LEU A 226 -6.86 -14.35 21.22
N GLY A 227 -6.57 -13.55 20.18
CA GLY A 227 -7.20 -12.26 19.92
C GLY A 227 -6.49 -11.08 20.58
N SER A 228 -6.30 -10.00 19.83
CA SER A 228 -5.55 -8.81 20.28
C SER A 228 -6.18 -8.08 21.46
N HIS A 229 -7.50 -8.23 21.68
CA HIS A 229 -8.20 -7.65 22.84
C HIS A 229 -7.66 -8.18 24.19
N TYR A 230 -7.10 -9.39 24.20
CA TYR A 230 -6.51 -10.00 25.40
C TYR A 230 -5.02 -9.70 25.54
N VAL A 231 -4.46 -8.82 24.72
CA VAL A 231 -3.14 -8.21 24.94
C VAL A 231 -3.34 -6.89 25.68
N LYS A 232 -3.08 -6.89 26.99
CA LYS A 232 -3.13 -5.69 27.82
C LYS A 232 -1.86 -4.87 27.61
N LYS A 233 -2.04 -3.68 27.05
CA LYS A 233 -0.97 -2.68 26.94
C LYS A 233 -0.76 -2.01 28.29
N ILE A 234 0.45 -2.11 28.82
CA ILE A 234 0.84 -1.53 30.11
C ILE A 234 1.47 -0.17 29.89
N ALA A 235 1.04 0.81 30.68
CA ALA A 235 1.52 2.17 30.62
C ALA A 235 3.05 2.23 30.83
N THR A 236 3.71 3.15 30.15
CA THR A 236 5.15 3.40 30.34
C THR A 236 5.42 4.60 31.26
N THR A 237 6.62 4.70 31.82
CA THR A 237 7.13 5.89 32.52
C THR A 237 7.54 6.97 31.51
N VAL A 238 7.89 8.16 32.00
CA VAL A 238 8.36 9.28 31.15
C VAL A 238 9.57 8.90 30.29
N ASP A 239 10.37 7.94 30.73
CA ASP A 239 11.52 7.42 29.99
C ASP A 239 11.17 6.33 28.96
N GLY A 240 9.90 5.91 28.91
CA GLY A 240 9.39 4.93 27.95
C GLY A 240 9.52 3.47 28.40
N CYS A 241 9.88 3.24 29.67
CA CYS A 241 9.95 1.92 30.30
C CYS A 241 8.59 1.49 30.84
N MET A 242 8.23 0.21 30.79
CA MET A 242 7.01 -0.31 31.41
C MET A 242 6.98 0.02 32.91
N ASP A 243 5.82 0.49 33.41
CA ASP A 243 5.60 0.69 34.84
C ASP A 243 5.23 -0.65 35.54
N PRO A 244 6.07 -1.16 36.47
CA PRO A 244 5.79 -2.39 37.21
C PRO A 244 4.51 -2.31 38.06
N MET A 245 4.17 -1.12 38.57
CA MET A 245 2.96 -0.94 39.38
C MET A 245 1.70 -1.06 38.52
N ALA A 246 1.71 -0.46 37.32
CA ALA A 246 0.64 -0.62 36.35
C ALA A 246 0.52 -2.09 35.87
N LEU A 247 1.65 -2.79 35.67
CA LEU A 247 1.65 -4.22 35.37
C LEU A 247 1.00 -5.03 36.51
N LYS A 248 1.41 -4.79 37.76
CA LYS A 248 0.85 -5.49 38.92
C LYS A 248 -0.66 -5.27 39.02
N GLN A 249 -1.11 -4.03 38.87
CA GLN A 249 -2.54 -3.71 38.88
C GLN A 249 -3.29 -4.45 37.77
N ALA A 250 -2.75 -4.51 36.56
CA ALA A 250 -3.36 -5.23 35.45
C ALA A 250 -3.43 -6.74 35.71
N LEU A 251 -2.39 -7.32 36.30
CA LEU A 251 -2.36 -8.73 36.71
C LEU A 251 -3.42 -9.03 37.79
N ASP A 252 -3.51 -8.18 38.82
CA ASP A 252 -4.52 -8.29 39.88
C ASP A 252 -5.95 -8.26 39.32
N VAL A 253 -6.23 -7.32 38.40
CA VAL A 253 -7.54 -7.21 37.74
C VAL A 253 -7.86 -8.44 36.89
N THR A 254 -6.89 -8.97 36.15
CA THR A 254 -7.06 -10.18 35.33
C THR A 254 -7.39 -11.39 36.20
N VAL A 255 -6.67 -11.61 37.29
CA VAL A 255 -6.96 -12.72 38.21
C VAL A 255 -8.33 -12.54 38.88
N ALA A 256 -8.66 -11.32 39.33
CA ALA A 256 -9.96 -11.02 39.94
C ALA A 256 -11.14 -11.24 38.97
N ALA A 257 -10.92 -11.08 37.66
CA ALA A 257 -11.92 -11.34 36.61
C ALA A 257 -12.08 -12.84 36.27
N GLY A 258 -11.34 -13.74 36.92
CA GLY A 258 -11.32 -15.17 36.57
C GLY A 258 -10.61 -15.47 35.25
N GLU A 259 -9.82 -14.51 34.76
CA GLU A 259 -8.98 -14.66 33.58
C GLU A 259 -7.56 -15.16 33.97
N VAL A 260 -6.78 -15.59 32.99
CA VAL A 260 -5.48 -16.22 33.20
C VAL A 260 -4.35 -15.33 32.68
N PRO A 261 -3.42 -14.90 33.54
CA PRO A 261 -2.20 -14.25 33.07
C PRO A 261 -1.26 -15.23 32.37
N LEU A 262 -1.35 -15.38 31.04
CA LEU A 262 -0.57 -16.36 30.29
C LEU A 262 0.88 -15.94 30.09
N PHE A 263 1.11 -14.69 29.67
CA PHE A 263 2.38 -14.23 29.13
C PHE A 263 2.65 -12.78 29.49
N VAL A 264 3.86 -12.47 29.95
CA VAL A 264 4.33 -11.11 30.24
C VAL A 264 5.58 -10.86 29.40
N CYS A 265 5.53 -9.85 28.55
CA CYS A 265 6.62 -9.44 27.67
C CYS A 265 7.29 -8.16 28.19
N GLY A 266 8.50 -8.29 28.71
CA GLY A 266 9.40 -7.15 28.96
C GLY A 266 10.23 -6.83 27.72
N THR A 267 10.46 -5.57 27.43
CA THR A 267 11.25 -5.13 26.25
C THR A 267 12.60 -4.58 26.68
N ALA A 268 13.69 -5.13 26.14
CA ALA A 268 15.04 -4.61 26.30
C ALA A 268 15.46 -3.84 25.03
N GLY A 269 15.21 -2.53 25.05
CA GLY A 269 15.43 -1.63 23.92
C GLY A 269 14.20 -1.52 23.00
N THR A 270 13.23 -0.68 23.37
CA THR A 270 12.05 -0.41 22.53
C THR A 270 12.42 0.18 21.17
N THR A 271 11.61 -0.07 20.14
CA THR A 271 11.93 0.31 18.75
C THR A 271 12.16 1.81 18.56
N VAL A 272 11.31 2.65 19.18
CA VAL A 272 11.35 4.10 18.99
C VAL A 272 12.36 4.74 19.95
N ARG A 273 12.13 4.62 21.26
CA ARG A 273 12.91 5.36 22.28
C ARG A 273 14.13 4.60 22.81
N GLY A 274 14.31 3.33 22.44
CA GLY A 274 15.40 2.52 22.97
C GLY A 274 15.29 2.22 24.46
N ALA A 275 14.10 2.33 25.06
CA ALA A 275 13.90 2.15 26.49
C ALA A 275 14.11 0.68 26.92
N TYR A 276 14.66 0.48 28.12
CA TYR A 276 14.78 -0.83 28.75
C TYR A 276 13.76 -0.94 29.87
N ASP A 277 12.84 -1.88 29.75
CA ASP A 277 11.89 -2.17 30.82
C ASP A 277 12.63 -2.70 32.07
N PRO A 278 12.12 -2.45 33.29
CA PRO A 278 12.70 -2.97 34.53
C PRO A 278 12.48 -4.49 34.67
N LEU A 279 13.23 -5.27 33.89
CA LEU A 279 13.03 -6.72 33.68
C LEU A 279 13.04 -7.52 34.98
N GLU A 280 13.86 -7.15 35.96
CA GLU A 280 13.90 -7.86 37.25
C GLU A 280 12.56 -7.76 38.00
N SER A 281 11.95 -6.57 38.04
CA SER A 281 10.67 -6.35 38.71
C SER A 281 9.53 -7.05 37.95
N ILE A 282 9.55 -6.94 36.62
CA ILE A 282 8.56 -7.59 35.74
C ILE A 282 8.67 -9.11 35.84
N GLY A 283 9.88 -9.66 35.86
CA GLY A 283 10.12 -11.09 35.97
C GLY A 283 9.65 -11.67 37.29
N LYS A 284 9.89 -10.96 38.41
CA LYS A 284 9.37 -11.35 39.73
C LYS A 284 7.83 -11.41 39.73
N LEU A 285 7.17 -10.39 39.18
CA LEU A 285 5.71 -10.38 39.02
C LEU A 285 5.23 -11.51 38.11
N ALA A 286 5.86 -11.74 36.96
CA ALA A 286 5.47 -12.83 36.07
C ALA A 286 5.57 -14.21 36.77
N HIS A 287 6.60 -14.43 37.59
CA HIS A 287 6.76 -15.65 38.37
C HIS A 287 5.69 -15.78 39.47
N GLU A 288 5.41 -14.70 40.21
CA GLU A 288 4.37 -14.64 41.26
C GLU A 288 3.00 -15.03 40.72
N TYR A 289 2.61 -14.53 39.54
CA TYR A 289 1.31 -14.82 38.91
C TYR A 289 1.33 -16.08 38.02
N ASN A 290 2.42 -16.87 38.06
CA ASN A 290 2.61 -18.08 37.26
C ASN A 290 2.44 -17.84 35.74
N ALA A 291 2.76 -16.63 35.26
CA ALA A 291 2.78 -16.26 33.85
C ALA A 291 4.13 -16.58 33.23
N TRP A 292 4.17 -16.85 31.92
CA TRP A 292 5.43 -16.97 31.19
C TRP A 292 6.11 -15.61 31.07
N PHE A 293 7.36 -15.49 31.49
CA PHE A 293 8.14 -14.27 31.35
C PHE A 293 9.02 -14.33 30.10
N HIS A 294 8.71 -13.48 29.13
CA HIS A 294 9.46 -13.32 27.91
C HIS A 294 10.16 -11.96 27.88
N VAL A 295 11.41 -11.94 27.40
CA VAL A 295 12.14 -10.70 27.14
C VAL A 295 12.34 -10.53 25.64
N ASP A 296 11.71 -9.50 25.06
CA ASP A 296 12.04 -9.04 23.71
C ASP A 296 13.30 -8.18 23.77
N ALA A 297 14.45 -8.81 23.55
CA ALA A 297 15.76 -8.15 23.46
C ALA A 297 16.24 -8.03 22.01
N CYS A 298 15.32 -8.05 21.03
CA CYS A 298 15.69 -8.05 19.60
C CYS A 298 16.64 -6.90 19.23
N TRP A 299 16.46 -5.74 19.85
CA TRP A 299 17.33 -4.57 19.62
C TRP A 299 18.41 -4.42 20.69
N GLY A 300 18.02 -4.17 21.95
CA GLY A 300 18.96 -3.85 23.03
C GLY A 300 19.80 -5.04 23.52
N GLY A 301 19.50 -6.27 23.08
CA GLY A 301 20.19 -7.47 23.54
C GLY A 301 21.70 -7.51 23.26
N ALA A 302 22.18 -6.72 22.29
CA ALA A 302 23.61 -6.59 22.01
C ALA A 302 24.41 -6.01 23.20
N ALA A 303 23.76 -5.32 24.15
CA ALA A 303 24.38 -4.91 25.40
C ALA A 303 24.94 -6.09 26.23
N ALA A 304 24.48 -7.33 25.98
CA ALA A 304 24.96 -8.52 26.67
C ALA A 304 26.46 -8.81 26.45
N PHE A 305 27.03 -8.34 25.34
CA PHE A 305 28.44 -8.51 25.01
C PHE A 305 29.36 -7.59 25.82
N SER A 306 28.88 -6.43 26.27
CA SER A 306 29.68 -5.44 26.99
C SER A 306 29.46 -5.53 28.49
N ASN A 307 30.53 -5.76 29.25
CA ASN A 307 30.48 -5.73 30.71
C ASN A 307 30.05 -4.36 31.27
N LYS A 308 30.27 -3.26 30.53
CA LYS A 308 29.87 -1.91 30.91
C LYS A 308 28.37 -1.66 30.69
N LEU A 309 27.73 -2.37 29.75
CA LEU A 309 26.34 -2.16 29.36
C LEU A 309 25.41 -3.28 29.84
N LYS A 310 25.95 -4.45 30.21
CA LYS A 310 25.19 -5.64 30.61
C LYS A 310 24.19 -5.40 31.74
N TYR A 311 24.44 -4.42 32.62
CA TYR A 311 23.49 -4.03 33.68
C TYR A 311 22.11 -3.61 33.13
N LYS A 312 22.02 -3.13 31.88
CA LYS A 312 20.74 -2.78 31.22
C LYS A 312 19.84 -3.99 31.01
N LEU A 313 20.40 -5.20 31.04
CA LEU A 313 19.70 -6.48 30.90
C LEU A 313 19.48 -7.18 32.25
N ALA A 314 19.64 -6.45 33.37
CA ALA A 314 19.40 -7.00 34.71
C ALA A 314 17.96 -7.53 34.84
N GLY A 315 17.82 -8.81 35.16
CA GLY A 315 16.54 -9.53 35.18
C GLY A 315 16.33 -10.50 34.01
N CYS A 316 17.13 -10.46 32.94
CA CYS A 316 17.08 -11.47 31.86
C CYS A 316 17.29 -12.90 32.38
N ASN A 317 18.06 -13.06 33.46
CA ASN A 317 18.23 -14.34 34.13
C ASN A 317 16.91 -14.91 34.67
N LEU A 318 15.86 -14.10 34.89
CA LEU A 318 14.52 -14.53 35.30
C LEU A 318 13.63 -14.98 34.13
N ALA A 319 14.02 -14.68 32.89
CA ALA A 319 13.22 -14.98 31.71
C ALA A 319 13.09 -16.49 31.48
N ASP A 320 11.92 -16.90 31.00
CA ASP A 320 11.69 -18.25 30.50
C ASP A 320 12.11 -18.34 29.02
N SER A 321 11.96 -17.24 28.26
CA SER A 321 12.53 -17.09 26.93
C SER A 321 12.97 -15.66 26.60
N ILE A 322 13.92 -15.53 25.67
CA ILE A 322 14.49 -14.26 25.22
C ILE A 322 14.56 -14.24 23.69
N ALA A 323 14.02 -13.21 23.05
CA ALA A 323 14.20 -12.97 21.62
C ALA A 323 15.40 -12.05 21.38
N TYR A 324 16.28 -12.38 20.42
CA TYR A 324 17.46 -11.56 20.09
C TYR A 324 17.76 -11.55 18.59
N ASN A 325 18.07 -10.37 18.03
CA ASN A 325 18.38 -10.21 16.60
C ASN A 325 19.80 -9.67 16.40
N PRO A 326 20.81 -10.54 16.19
CA PRO A 326 22.12 -10.13 15.73
C PRO A 326 22.08 -9.30 14.43
N HIS A 327 21.07 -9.51 13.57
CA HIS A 327 20.95 -8.76 12.33
C HIS A 327 20.58 -7.28 12.45
N LYS A 328 20.36 -6.83 13.68
CA LYS A 328 20.08 -5.43 13.98
C LYS A 328 21.36 -4.71 14.40
N LEU A 329 21.59 -4.55 15.71
CA LEU A 329 22.68 -3.69 16.19
C LEU A 329 24.06 -4.20 15.76
N LEU A 330 24.29 -5.52 15.68
CA LEU A 330 25.58 -6.10 15.28
C LEU A 330 25.82 -6.10 13.76
N GLY A 331 24.83 -5.72 12.95
CA GLY A 331 24.97 -5.71 11.49
C GLY A 331 25.16 -7.09 10.86
N VAL A 332 24.79 -8.20 11.52
CA VAL A 332 24.78 -9.52 10.85
C VAL A 332 23.76 -9.47 9.70
N PRO A 333 24.01 -10.03 8.50
CA PRO A 333 23.05 -9.95 7.41
C PRO A 333 21.67 -10.52 7.75
N GLN A 334 20.63 -9.85 7.26
CA GLN A 334 19.26 -10.29 7.46
C GLN A 334 18.97 -11.56 6.64
N ILE A 335 18.22 -12.53 7.16
CA ILE A 335 17.75 -12.63 8.54
C ILE A 335 18.79 -13.38 9.40
N CYS A 336 18.92 -12.99 10.67
CA CYS A 336 19.63 -13.75 11.71
C CYS A 336 19.04 -13.41 13.09
N SER A 337 18.23 -14.29 13.66
CA SER A 337 17.48 -14.05 14.89
C SER A 337 17.36 -15.33 15.70
N PHE A 338 17.29 -15.21 17.03
CA PHE A 338 17.26 -16.34 17.94
C PHE A 338 16.10 -16.22 18.92
N LEU A 339 15.49 -17.35 19.23
CA LEU A 339 14.67 -17.52 20.42
C LEU A 339 15.45 -18.41 21.40
N LEU A 340 15.87 -17.80 22.51
CA LEU A 340 16.59 -18.46 23.59
C LEU A 340 15.58 -18.91 24.64
N GLY A 341 15.83 -20.07 25.24
CA GLY A 341 15.03 -20.64 26.31
C GLY A 341 15.89 -20.92 27.54
N ARG A 342 15.31 -20.69 28.71
CA ARG A 342 15.91 -21.13 29.98
C ARG A 342 15.99 -22.66 30.04
N ASP A 343 14.98 -23.33 29.48
CA ASP A 343 14.87 -24.79 29.45
C ASP A 343 14.28 -25.24 28.10
N LEU A 344 15.10 -25.79 27.21
CA LEU A 344 14.69 -26.24 25.89
C LEU A 344 13.76 -27.46 25.91
N ARG A 345 13.60 -28.16 27.04
CA ARG A 345 12.58 -29.22 27.17
C ARG A 345 11.18 -28.64 26.98
N THR A 346 10.95 -27.39 27.40
CA THR A 346 9.69 -26.69 27.19
C THR A 346 9.40 -26.44 25.71
N PHE A 347 10.44 -26.15 24.91
CA PHE A 347 10.32 -25.91 23.48
C PHE A 347 10.03 -27.21 22.75
N TRP A 348 10.71 -28.29 23.12
CA TRP A 348 10.46 -29.63 22.60
C TRP A 348 9.03 -30.05 22.92
N TYR A 349 8.62 -29.98 24.19
CA TYR A 349 7.28 -30.37 24.64
C TYR A 349 6.18 -29.61 23.90
N ALA A 350 6.37 -28.30 23.72
CA ALA A 350 5.42 -27.44 23.05
C ALA A 350 5.27 -27.75 21.54
N ASN A 351 6.37 -28.08 20.86
CA ASN A 351 6.40 -28.11 19.39
C ASN A 351 6.54 -29.52 18.79
N SER A 352 6.96 -30.52 19.56
CA SER A 352 7.22 -31.87 19.03
C SER A 352 5.97 -32.50 18.42
N LEU A 353 6.08 -33.00 17.20
CA LEU A 353 5.01 -33.70 16.51
C LEU A 353 5.60 -34.97 15.88
N THR A 354 4.80 -36.03 15.81
CA THR A 354 5.21 -37.27 15.13
C THR A 354 5.09 -37.09 13.61
N ALA A 355 6.22 -36.92 12.93
CA ALA A 355 6.30 -36.87 11.46
C ALA A 355 7.20 -38.01 10.95
N GLY A 356 6.60 -39.17 10.64
CA GLY A 356 7.35 -40.39 10.28
C GLY A 356 8.16 -40.32 8.98
N TYR A 357 7.95 -39.28 8.15
CA TYR A 357 8.76 -39.02 6.96
C TYR A 357 10.05 -38.24 7.24
N LEU A 358 10.18 -37.66 8.44
CA LEU A 358 11.25 -36.73 8.80
C LEU A 358 12.05 -37.20 10.00
N PHE A 359 11.37 -37.70 11.03
CA PHE A 359 11.97 -38.24 12.23
C PHE A 359 11.94 -39.77 12.16
N HIS A 360 13.09 -40.37 11.87
CA HIS A 360 13.25 -41.82 11.85
C HIS A 360 13.79 -42.28 13.20
N GLN A 361 13.08 -43.20 13.86
CA GLN A 361 13.69 -43.95 14.96
C GLN A 361 14.76 -44.83 14.35
N ASP A 362 16.01 -44.59 14.72
CA ASP A 362 17.14 -45.32 14.15
C ASP A 362 17.22 -46.71 14.80
N GLU A 363 16.63 -47.73 14.16
CA GLU A 363 16.69 -49.13 14.63
C GLU A 363 18.11 -49.73 14.57
N SER A 364 19.10 -48.99 14.05
CA SER A 364 20.48 -49.46 13.87
C SER A 364 21.44 -49.10 15.00
N LEU A 365 21.02 -48.29 15.98
CA LEU A 365 21.81 -47.99 17.17
C LEU A 365 21.57 -49.06 18.25
N PRO A 366 22.62 -49.69 18.81
CA PRO A 366 22.43 -50.65 19.89
C PRO A 366 21.75 -49.93 21.07
N PRO A 367 20.77 -50.55 21.75
CA PRO A 367 20.16 -49.96 22.93
C PRO A 367 21.27 -49.67 23.94
N SER A 368 21.39 -48.41 24.36
CA SER A 368 22.31 -48.03 25.43
C SER A 368 21.99 -48.89 26.65
N GLU A 369 22.90 -49.78 27.02
CA GLU A 369 22.76 -50.61 28.21
C GLU A 369 22.58 -49.69 29.42
N GLY A 370 21.41 -49.77 30.07
CA GLY A 370 21.18 -49.12 31.35
C GLY A 370 20.01 -48.14 31.45
N ARG A 371 18.87 -48.38 30.77
CA ARG A 371 17.54 -48.01 31.30
C ARG A 371 16.46 -48.69 30.49
N THR A 372 15.84 -49.71 31.08
CA THR A 372 14.61 -50.33 30.60
C THR A 372 13.48 -49.31 30.63
N THR A 373 13.32 -48.54 29.56
CA THR A 373 12.03 -47.93 29.21
C THR A 373 11.43 -48.79 28.12
N THR A 374 10.42 -49.56 28.47
CA THR A 374 9.57 -50.28 27.52
C THR A 374 8.97 -49.26 26.56
N ALA A 375 9.53 -49.17 25.35
CA ALA A 375 8.84 -48.59 24.22
C ALA A 375 7.70 -49.54 23.86
N SER A 376 6.54 -49.33 24.49
CA SER A 376 5.31 -49.93 24.01
C SER A 376 5.00 -49.30 22.66
N GLU A 377 4.87 -50.14 21.64
CA GLU A 377 4.10 -49.88 20.42
C GLU A 377 2.97 -48.88 20.70
N GLY A 378 2.83 -47.88 19.82
CA GLY A 378 1.78 -46.88 19.89
C GLY A 378 0.38 -47.47 19.82
N LYS A 379 -0.07 -48.10 20.90
CA LYS A 379 -1.47 -48.17 21.26
C LYS A 379 -1.84 -46.74 21.61
N ILE A 380 -2.67 -46.16 20.75
CA ILE A 380 -3.62 -45.12 21.13
C ILE A 380 -4.20 -45.57 22.48
N ILE A 381 -3.77 -44.92 23.56
CA ILE A 381 -4.47 -44.99 24.83
C ILE A 381 -5.78 -44.27 24.56
N ASN A 382 -6.76 -45.05 24.11
CA ASN A 382 -8.16 -44.77 24.35
C ASN A 382 -8.30 -44.70 25.88
N ASN A 383 -8.07 -43.52 26.45
CA ASN A 383 -8.69 -43.16 27.70
C ASN A 383 -10.18 -43.12 27.37
N GLN A 384 -10.83 -44.26 27.58
CA GLN A 384 -12.25 -44.33 27.80
C GLN A 384 -12.60 -43.18 28.74
N ALA A 385 -13.60 -42.41 28.31
CA ALA A 385 -14.28 -41.40 29.08
C ALA A 385 -14.73 -42.01 30.42
N GLN A 386 -13.85 -41.99 31.42
CA GLN A 386 -14.28 -41.83 32.79
C GLN A 386 -14.44 -40.34 32.97
N GLU A 387 -15.71 -39.94 33.18
CA GLU A 387 -16.13 -38.67 33.74
C GLU A 387 -15.35 -38.38 35.03
N ARG A 388 -14.12 -37.89 34.88
CA ARG A 388 -13.46 -37.11 35.92
C ARG A 388 -13.61 -35.68 35.48
N SER A 389 -14.23 -34.90 36.35
CA SER A 389 -14.27 -33.45 36.34
C SER A 389 -12.85 -32.88 36.10
N CYS A 390 -12.47 -32.64 34.84
CA CYS A 390 -11.17 -32.06 34.47
C CYS A 390 -11.17 -30.52 34.45
N LEU A 391 -12.09 -29.89 35.20
CA LEU A 391 -12.16 -28.43 35.37
C LEU A 391 -11.71 -27.98 36.77
N SER A 392 -10.84 -28.73 37.44
CA SER A 392 -10.05 -28.14 38.53
C SER A 392 -8.89 -27.39 37.90
N TYR A 393 -9.01 -26.07 37.88
CA TYR A 393 -7.95 -25.13 37.53
C TYR A 393 -6.85 -25.26 38.59
N ASP A 394 -5.97 -26.26 38.43
CA ASP A 394 -4.95 -26.54 39.43
C ASP A 394 -3.90 -25.43 39.38
N HIS A 395 -3.70 -24.74 40.50
CA HIS A 395 -2.78 -23.61 40.66
C HIS A 395 -1.29 -24.05 40.61
N THR A 396 -1.02 -25.26 40.14
CA THR A 396 0.33 -25.82 40.01
C THR A 396 1.20 -24.94 39.13
N ASN A 397 2.37 -24.57 39.65
CA ASN A 397 3.37 -23.81 38.92
C ASN A 397 3.87 -24.65 37.72
N TRP A 398 3.70 -24.14 36.50
CA TRP A 398 4.08 -24.89 35.30
C TRP A 398 5.59 -25.14 35.24
N ARG A 399 6.38 -24.28 35.91
CA ARG A 399 7.86 -24.40 36.00
C ARG A 399 8.32 -25.60 36.82
N THR A 400 7.43 -26.20 37.61
CA THR A 400 7.69 -27.42 38.40
C THR A 400 6.85 -28.61 37.90
N SER A 401 6.36 -28.55 36.66
CA SER A 401 5.54 -29.61 36.07
C SER A 401 6.39 -30.85 35.76
N LYS A 402 5.99 -32.00 36.33
CA LYS A 402 6.61 -33.31 36.02
C LYS A 402 6.54 -33.68 34.53
N ALA A 403 5.55 -33.17 33.79
CA ALA A 403 5.42 -33.45 32.37
C ALA A 403 6.60 -32.92 31.53
N ILE A 404 7.36 -31.94 32.04
CA ILE A 404 8.58 -31.43 31.41
C ILE A 404 9.80 -32.29 31.79
N GLU A 405 9.77 -32.98 32.94
CA GLU A 405 10.86 -33.85 33.40
C GLU A 405 10.98 -35.12 32.55
N ASP A 406 9.86 -35.61 32.01
CA ASP A 406 9.81 -36.82 31.17
C ASP A 406 10.25 -36.59 29.71
N VAL A 407 10.57 -35.35 29.34
CA VAL A 407 11.02 -34.96 27.99
C VAL A 407 12.51 -35.31 27.79
N PRO A 408 12.95 -35.71 26.58
CA PRO A 408 14.37 -35.98 26.31
C PRO A 408 15.28 -34.80 26.67
N ASP A 409 16.52 -35.10 27.06
CA ASP A 409 17.52 -34.06 27.28
C ASP A 409 17.74 -33.29 25.95
N PRO A 410 17.55 -31.96 25.92
CA PRO A 410 17.76 -31.17 24.72
C PRO A 410 19.18 -31.26 24.16
N GLN A 411 20.17 -31.65 24.96
CA GLN A 411 21.54 -31.89 24.48
C GLN A 411 21.60 -33.11 23.56
N ASP A 412 20.81 -34.14 23.83
CA ASP A 412 20.75 -35.39 23.07
C ASP A 412 19.82 -35.31 21.84
N VAL A 413 18.95 -34.30 21.77
CA VAL A 413 18.09 -34.05 20.61
C VAL A 413 18.84 -33.21 19.57
N TYR A 414 19.26 -33.85 18.47
CA TYR A 414 19.94 -33.16 17.37
C TYR A 414 18.98 -32.64 16.29
N ASP A 415 17.79 -33.22 16.14
CA ASP A 415 16.82 -32.75 15.14
C ASP A 415 16.10 -31.48 15.63
N LEU A 416 16.59 -30.34 15.15
CA LEU A 416 16.16 -29.01 15.62
C LEU A 416 14.70 -28.68 15.30
N ALA A 417 14.10 -29.33 14.30
CA ALA A 417 12.68 -29.16 13.96
C ALA A 417 11.74 -29.49 15.13
N SER A 418 12.18 -30.29 16.12
CA SER A 418 11.36 -30.59 17.31
C SER A 418 11.16 -29.40 18.25
N PHE A 419 11.98 -28.34 18.13
CA PHE A 419 11.94 -27.17 19.02
C PHE A 419 11.17 -25.98 18.44
N THR A 420 10.64 -26.09 17.22
CA THR A 420 10.09 -24.97 16.46
C THR A 420 8.94 -25.43 15.56
N PRO A 421 7.94 -24.57 15.26
CA PRO A 421 6.86 -24.92 14.33
C PRO A 421 7.30 -24.97 12.85
N GLN A 422 8.55 -24.64 12.54
CA GLN A 422 9.07 -24.64 11.16
C GLN A 422 9.55 -26.02 10.71
N CYS A 423 9.22 -26.38 9.46
CA CYS A 423 9.79 -27.55 8.81
C CYS A 423 11.14 -27.21 8.15
N GLY A 424 11.14 -26.46 7.04
CA GLY A 424 12.38 -25.99 6.41
C GLY A 424 12.96 -24.77 7.12
N ARG A 425 14.27 -24.80 7.40
CA ARG A 425 14.99 -23.76 8.14
C ARG A 425 16.34 -23.47 7.51
N ARG A 426 16.63 -22.19 7.30
CA ARG A 426 17.96 -21.77 6.87
C ARG A 426 18.90 -21.76 8.08
N PRO A 427 20.14 -22.28 7.97
CA PRO A 427 21.15 -22.29 9.04
C PRO A 427 21.75 -20.88 9.30
N ASP A 428 20.92 -19.87 9.56
CA ASP A 428 21.35 -18.48 9.71
C ASP A 428 22.24 -18.25 10.96
N ALA A 429 22.33 -19.22 11.88
CA ALA A 429 23.25 -19.18 13.01
C ALA A 429 24.73 -19.15 12.59
N VAL A 430 25.06 -19.69 11.41
CA VAL A 430 26.42 -19.67 10.86
C VAL A 430 26.91 -18.23 10.64
N LYS A 431 26.02 -17.31 10.28
CA LYS A 431 26.41 -15.91 10.07
C LYS A 431 26.91 -15.26 11.36
N LEU A 432 26.20 -15.48 12.47
CA LEU A 432 26.65 -15.01 13.78
C LEU A 432 27.92 -15.76 14.22
N TYR A 433 28.02 -17.06 13.95
CA TYR A 433 29.22 -17.83 14.24
C TYR A 433 30.47 -17.21 13.58
N PHE A 434 30.42 -16.90 12.28
CA PHE A 434 31.53 -16.25 11.57
C PHE A 434 31.79 -14.85 12.10
N HIS A 435 30.75 -14.05 12.32
CA HIS A 435 30.88 -12.70 12.87
C HIS A 435 31.58 -12.72 14.24
N TRP A 436 31.15 -13.61 15.12
CA TRP A 436 31.71 -13.77 16.47
C TRP A 436 33.13 -14.34 16.43
N ARG A 437 33.42 -15.29 15.54
CA ARG A 437 34.78 -15.79 15.35
C ARG A 437 35.74 -14.75 14.78
N TYR A 438 35.24 -13.83 13.96
CA TYR A 438 36.04 -12.78 13.32
C TYR A 438 36.38 -11.65 14.29
N TYR A 439 35.39 -11.11 15.00
CA TYR A 439 35.61 -9.98 15.91
C TYR A 439 35.94 -10.39 17.36
N GLY A 440 35.58 -11.61 17.77
CA GLY A 440 35.59 -12.02 19.18
C GLY A 440 34.51 -11.30 20.01
N ALA A 441 34.25 -11.80 21.23
CA ALA A 441 33.29 -11.15 22.13
C ALA A 441 33.73 -9.73 22.51
N GLU A 442 35.03 -9.51 22.72
CA GLU A 442 35.60 -8.20 23.07
C GLU A 442 35.52 -7.19 21.93
N GLY A 443 35.76 -7.62 20.68
CA GLY A 443 35.61 -6.77 19.50
C GLY A 443 34.15 -6.37 19.28
N ILE A 444 33.21 -7.33 19.43
CA ILE A 444 31.78 -7.03 19.40
C ILE A 444 31.41 -6.05 20.51
N ALA A 445 31.89 -6.27 21.74
CA ALA A 445 31.63 -5.36 22.86
C ALA A 445 32.12 -3.94 22.56
N THR A 446 33.31 -3.79 21.98
CA THR A 446 33.89 -2.50 21.60
C THR A 446 33.03 -1.80 20.55
N GLN A 447 32.57 -2.51 19.53
CA GLN A 447 31.67 -1.97 18.50
C GLN A 447 30.33 -1.51 19.09
N VAL A 448 29.73 -2.33 19.97
CA VAL A 448 28.48 -1.97 20.65
C VAL A 448 28.70 -0.74 21.54
N GLU A 449 29.76 -0.68 22.31
CA GLU A 449 30.11 0.49 23.13
C GLU A 449 30.30 1.76 22.28
N GLY A 450 30.94 1.64 21.12
CA GLY A 450 31.10 2.72 20.14
C GLY A 450 29.74 3.25 19.64
N ALA A 451 28.80 2.36 19.30
CA ALA A 451 27.45 2.76 18.89
C ALA A 451 26.71 3.55 19.98
N TYR A 452 26.84 3.13 21.25
CA TYR A 452 26.28 3.87 22.39
C TYR A 452 26.94 5.23 22.59
N GLU A 453 28.26 5.33 22.47
CA GLU A 453 28.94 6.62 22.61
C GLU A 453 28.61 7.56 21.45
N GLY A 454 28.48 7.05 20.23
CA GLY A 454 27.99 7.82 19.08
C GLY A 454 26.59 8.41 19.33
N ALA A 455 25.68 7.63 19.91
CA ALA A 455 24.35 8.11 20.28
C ALA A 455 24.39 9.18 21.40
N ARG A 456 25.26 9.02 22.41
CA ARG A 456 25.47 10.04 23.44
C ARG A 456 26.06 11.32 22.85
N TYR A 457 27.05 11.19 21.97
CA TYR A 457 27.66 12.33 21.29
C TYR A 457 26.64 13.11 20.47
N LEU A 458 25.84 12.42 19.65
CA LEU A 458 24.74 13.02 18.89
C LEU A 458 23.72 13.71 19.81
N SER A 459 23.36 13.09 20.94
CA SER A 459 22.45 13.68 21.93
C SER A 459 23.00 14.97 22.54
N ARG A 460 24.32 15.03 22.82
CA ARG A 460 25.00 16.26 23.28
C ARG A 460 24.99 17.35 22.21
N LEU A 461 25.17 16.99 20.94
CA LEU A 461 25.09 17.96 19.84
C LEU A 461 23.68 18.53 19.70
N ILE A 462 22.65 17.68 19.71
CA ILE A 462 21.25 18.10 19.66
C ILE A 462 20.91 18.98 20.86
N GLY A 463 21.36 18.64 22.07
CA GLY A 463 21.13 19.44 23.27
C GLY A 463 21.78 20.83 23.25
N LYS A 464 22.78 21.06 22.39
CA LYS A 464 23.41 22.37 22.19
C LYS A 464 22.73 23.22 21.11
N GLU A 465 21.93 22.60 20.24
CA GLU A 465 21.28 23.27 19.11
C GLU A 465 19.92 23.86 19.54
N PRO A 466 19.77 25.19 19.63
CA PRO A 466 18.55 25.81 20.17
C PRO A 466 17.28 25.51 19.37
N SER A 467 17.42 25.18 18.09
CA SER A 467 16.30 24.85 17.21
C SER A 467 15.80 23.41 17.35
N LEU A 468 16.49 22.57 18.14
CA LEU A 468 16.15 21.18 18.39
C LEU A 468 15.84 20.94 19.87
N ARG A 469 14.95 19.97 20.14
CA ARG A 469 14.58 19.57 21.50
C ARG A 469 14.71 18.07 21.67
N LEU A 470 15.71 17.63 22.42
CA LEU A 470 15.92 16.22 22.75
C LEU A 470 14.72 15.64 23.52
N VAL A 471 14.38 14.39 23.22
CA VAL A 471 13.37 13.60 23.94
C VAL A 471 14.07 12.58 24.81
N GLY A 472 13.97 12.77 26.12
CA GLY A 472 14.69 11.96 27.12
C GLY A 472 16.01 12.59 27.55
N HIS A 473 16.88 11.78 28.15
CA HIS A 473 18.16 12.22 28.71
C HIS A 473 19.31 12.10 27.70
N ILE A 474 20.40 12.86 27.92
CA ILE A 474 21.63 12.80 27.09
C ILE A 474 22.28 11.42 27.15
N ASP A 475 22.22 10.78 28.32
CA ASP A 475 22.55 9.36 28.47
C ASP A 475 21.38 8.53 27.96
N VAL A 476 21.30 8.43 26.63
CA VAL A 476 20.29 7.64 25.93
C VAL A 476 20.23 6.21 26.49
N PRO A 477 19.01 5.63 26.62
CA PRO A 477 18.85 4.31 27.20
C PRO A 477 19.48 3.23 26.31
N CYS A 478 19.44 3.40 24.99
CA CYS A 478 20.06 2.56 23.97
C CYS A 478 20.76 3.44 22.91
N THR A 479 20.76 3.04 21.64
CA THR A 479 21.42 3.76 20.53
C THR A 479 20.48 4.62 19.69
N GLN A 480 19.21 4.75 20.11
CA GLN A 480 18.27 5.69 19.49
C GLN A 480 18.37 7.07 20.13
N VAL A 481 18.41 8.08 19.26
CA VAL A 481 18.35 9.49 19.64
C VAL A 481 17.07 10.08 19.07
N CYS A 482 16.21 10.53 19.98
CA CYS A 482 14.91 11.08 19.64
C CYS A 482 14.86 12.58 19.91
N PHE A 483 14.38 13.39 18.96
CA PHE A 483 14.28 14.84 19.14
C PHE A 483 13.23 15.50 18.24
N TYR A 484 12.76 16.68 18.65
CA TYR A 484 11.85 17.51 17.87
C TYR A 484 12.59 18.68 17.22
N TYR A 485 12.14 19.13 16.06
CA TYR A 485 12.45 20.45 15.55
C TYR A 485 11.45 21.48 16.12
N VAL A 486 11.96 22.48 16.83
CA VAL A 486 11.16 23.55 17.46
C VAL A 486 11.40 24.93 16.85
N GLY A 487 12.39 25.08 15.96
CA GLY A 487 12.70 26.32 15.25
C GLY A 487 13.40 27.38 16.12
N ALA A 488 14.01 28.39 15.49
CA ALA A 488 14.80 29.43 16.17
C ALA A 488 13.97 30.51 16.88
N SER A 489 12.65 30.57 16.64
CA SER A 489 11.75 31.54 17.25
C SER A 489 10.64 30.80 17.99
N HIS A 490 10.69 30.83 19.32
CA HIS A 490 9.54 30.53 20.19
C HIS A 490 8.42 31.56 19.92
N LYS A 491 7.76 31.49 18.76
CA LYS A 491 6.46 32.15 18.62
C LYS A 491 5.53 31.44 19.58
N THR A 492 4.89 32.19 20.47
CA THR A 492 3.84 31.72 21.37
C THR A 492 2.77 31.01 20.56
N VAL A 493 2.85 29.69 20.47
CA VAL A 493 1.81 28.86 19.89
C VAL A 493 0.67 28.76 20.91
N GLU A 494 -0.54 29.16 20.52
CA GLU A 494 -1.68 29.31 21.43
C GLU A 494 -2.25 27.97 21.93
N SER A 495 -1.92 26.83 21.30
CA SER A 495 -2.35 25.49 21.71
C SER A 495 -1.33 24.38 21.43
N ALA A 496 -1.35 23.32 22.26
CA ALA A 496 -0.47 22.16 22.11
C ALA A 496 -0.74 21.36 20.82
N GLU A 497 -1.98 21.33 20.33
CA GLU A 497 -2.34 20.67 19.07
C GLU A 497 -1.73 21.36 17.84
N GLU A 498 -1.71 22.68 17.84
CA GLU A 498 -1.09 23.45 16.76
C GLU A 498 0.43 23.23 16.74
N MET A 499 1.05 23.16 17.92
CA MET A 499 2.48 22.86 18.05
C MET A 499 2.81 21.47 17.51
N ALA A 500 1.97 20.46 17.79
CA ALA A 500 2.14 19.11 17.27
C ALA A 500 2.01 19.04 15.73
N ARG A 501 1.04 19.76 15.15
CA ARG A 501 0.85 19.85 13.70
C ARG A 501 2.03 20.53 13.00
N GLN A 502 2.50 21.65 13.52
CA GLN A 502 3.64 22.37 12.97
C GLN A 502 4.92 21.54 13.04
N ASN A 503 5.19 20.93 14.21
CA ASN A 503 6.33 20.05 14.36
C ASN A 503 6.26 18.88 13.35
N THR A 504 5.09 18.24 13.20
CA THR A 504 4.89 17.17 12.22
C THR A 504 5.16 17.61 10.79
N PHE A 505 4.68 18.79 10.41
CA PHE A 505 4.93 19.37 9.10
C PHE A 505 6.44 19.60 8.85
N PHE A 506 7.14 20.22 9.80
CA PHE A 506 8.58 20.47 9.65
C PHE A 506 9.43 19.20 9.68
N THR A 507 9.08 18.22 10.52
CA THR A 507 9.73 16.90 10.54
C THR A 507 9.63 16.25 9.16
N ARG A 508 8.45 16.24 8.53
CA ARG A 508 8.29 15.72 7.16
C ARG A 508 9.10 16.50 6.14
N LEU A 509 9.00 17.83 6.17
CA LEU A 509 9.69 18.71 5.22
C LEU A 509 11.22 18.52 5.27
N ILE A 510 11.79 18.48 6.47
CA ILE A 510 13.23 18.28 6.67
C ILE A 510 13.61 16.85 6.28
N SER A 511 12.78 15.83 6.54
CA SER A 511 13.05 14.43 6.16
C SER A 511 13.15 14.28 4.64
N THR A 512 12.17 14.83 3.90
CA THR A 512 12.22 14.88 2.43
C THR A 512 13.42 15.70 1.93
N GLY A 513 13.78 16.79 2.62
CA GLY A 513 14.94 17.60 2.26
C GLY A 513 16.29 16.91 2.51
N LEU A 514 16.38 16.06 3.53
CA LEU A 514 17.56 15.23 3.83
C LEU A 514 17.68 14.08 2.83
N LEU A 515 16.55 13.47 2.46
CA LEU A 515 16.46 12.45 1.41
C LEU A 515 17.07 12.95 0.09
N LYS A 516 16.71 14.16 -0.34
CA LYS A 516 17.26 14.81 -1.55
C LYS A 516 18.76 15.11 -1.47
N ARG A 517 19.36 15.04 -0.28
CA ARG A 517 20.79 15.26 -0.05
C ARG A 517 21.53 13.95 0.23
N GLY A 518 20.91 12.81 -0.02
CA GLY A 518 21.51 11.49 0.15
C GLY A 518 21.46 10.94 1.58
N TRP A 519 20.70 11.55 2.48
CA TRP A 519 20.52 11.07 3.85
C TRP A 519 19.22 10.31 4.01
N MET A 520 19.23 9.21 4.77
CA MET A 520 18.03 8.47 5.15
C MET A 520 17.85 8.47 6.66
N VAL A 521 16.78 9.12 7.12
CA VAL A 521 16.46 9.31 8.53
C VAL A 521 14.96 9.15 8.74
N ASP A 522 14.60 8.42 9.79
CA ASP A 522 13.21 8.04 10.06
C ASP A 522 12.58 8.96 11.13
N TYR A 523 11.26 8.99 11.13
CA TYR A 523 10.48 9.67 12.17
C TYR A 523 9.28 8.82 12.57
N ALA A 524 8.86 8.96 13.82
CA ALA A 524 7.74 8.21 14.38
C ALA A 524 6.76 9.16 15.09
N PRO A 525 5.47 8.81 15.23
CA PRO A 525 4.59 9.57 16.10
C PRO A 525 5.09 9.51 17.54
N GLY A 526 5.04 10.65 18.24
CA GLY A 526 5.31 10.77 19.68
C GLY A 526 4.28 10.01 20.51
N CYS A 527 4.59 9.81 21.80
CA CYS A 527 3.69 9.06 22.69
C CYS A 527 2.44 9.86 23.12
N GLY A 528 2.39 11.16 22.82
CA GLY A 528 1.21 12.01 23.05
C GLY A 528 0.97 12.36 24.52
N ARG A 529 2.01 12.24 25.36
CA ARG A 529 1.98 12.65 26.77
C ARG A 529 1.99 14.17 26.89
N ARG A 530 1.47 14.68 28.02
CA ARG A 530 1.42 16.12 28.32
C ARG A 530 2.80 16.81 28.33
N GLU A 531 3.86 16.05 28.56
CA GLU A 531 5.26 16.53 28.57
C GLU A 531 5.85 16.66 27.16
N GLU A 532 5.20 16.10 26.13
CA GLU A 532 5.57 16.25 24.72
C GLU A 532 4.94 17.50 24.08
N LEU A 533 5.27 17.80 22.81
CA LEU A 533 4.75 18.98 22.07
C LEU A 533 3.24 18.86 21.70
N GLY A 534 2.41 18.30 22.57
CA GLY A 534 0.99 18.01 22.32
C GLY A 534 0.70 16.55 21.96
N PRO A 535 -0.51 16.24 21.44
CA PRO A 535 -0.91 14.87 21.11
C PRO A 535 -0.22 14.36 19.83
N HIS A 536 0.59 13.31 19.98
CA HIS A 536 1.27 12.56 18.92
C HIS A 536 2.08 13.38 17.89
N PRO A 537 2.92 14.35 18.28
CA PRO A 537 3.81 15.08 17.36
C PRO A 537 4.84 14.14 16.71
N ALA A 538 5.21 14.37 15.45
CA ALA A 538 6.23 13.54 14.79
C ALA A 538 7.64 13.80 15.36
N LEU A 539 8.20 12.75 15.96
CA LEU A 539 9.49 12.71 16.61
C LEU A 539 10.54 12.10 15.67
N TRP A 540 11.66 12.78 15.48
CA TRP A 540 12.81 12.20 14.80
C TRP A 540 13.34 11.00 15.57
N ARG A 541 13.73 9.94 14.87
CA ARG A 541 14.37 8.78 15.46
C ARG A 541 15.59 8.39 14.64
N LEU A 542 16.76 8.80 15.12
CA LEU A 542 18.03 8.38 14.55
C LEU A 542 18.56 7.19 15.36
N ALA A 543 18.87 6.09 14.69
CA ALA A 543 19.48 4.92 15.32
C ALA A 543 20.95 4.82 14.91
N THR A 544 21.86 4.85 15.89
CA THR A 544 23.25 4.50 15.63
C THR A 544 23.41 2.98 15.73
N THR A 545 24.15 2.42 14.79
CA THR A 545 24.53 1.00 14.72
C THR A 545 26.05 0.85 14.78
N VAL A 546 26.55 -0.38 14.92
CA VAL A 546 28.01 -0.63 14.89
C VAL A 546 28.67 -0.12 13.60
N SER A 547 27.96 -0.11 12.47
CA SER A 547 28.47 0.41 11.20
C SER A 547 28.55 1.95 11.15
N SER A 548 27.74 2.65 11.96
CA SER A 548 27.69 4.12 11.99
C SER A 548 28.82 4.77 12.80
N CYS A 549 29.67 3.97 13.47
CA CYS A 549 30.70 4.45 14.40
C CYS A 549 32.10 3.94 14.03
N LEU A 550 32.38 3.76 12.73
CA LEU A 550 33.67 3.30 12.21
C LEU A 550 34.78 4.36 12.30
N ASP A 551 34.99 4.93 13.48
CA ASP A 551 36.28 5.53 13.85
C ASP A 551 37.11 4.49 14.62
N GLY A 552 38.21 4.01 14.01
CA GLY A 552 39.39 3.59 14.78
C GLY A 552 39.79 2.11 14.84
N LEU A 553 39.49 1.26 13.85
CA LEU A 553 40.01 -0.13 13.82
C LEU A 553 40.77 -0.52 12.53
N THR A 554 41.50 0.41 11.91
CA THR A 554 42.59 0.09 10.95
C THR A 554 43.64 1.20 10.89
N MET A 555 44.30 1.53 12.01
CA MET A 555 45.59 2.23 11.97
C MET A 555 46.55 1.56 12.96
N THR A 556 47.33 0.60 12.46
CA THR A 556 48.65 0.28 13.02
C THR A 556 49.70 0.53 11.95
N PRO A 557 50.76 1.30 12.23
CA PRO A 557 51.77 1.66 11.24
C PRO A 557 52.72 0.48 11.04
N LYS A 558 52.98 0.08 9.79
CA LYS A 558 54.18 -0.68 9.44
C LYS A 558 54.89 -0.02 8.26
N SER A 559 56.12 0.36 8.56
CA SER A 559 57.19 0.90 7.74
C SER A 559 57.55 0.04 6.52
N PRO A 560 58.30 0.59 5.54
CA PRO A 560 58.26 0.18 4.14
C PRO A 560 59.24 -0.93 3.81
N THR A 561 58.87 -1.78 2.85
CA THR A 561 59.82 -2.66 2.16
C THR A 561 59.66 -2.51 0.65
N THR A 562 60.78 -2.18 0.04
CA THR A 562 61.11 -1.86 -1.35
C THR A 562 60.78 -2.98 -2.35
N LEU A 563 60.35 -2.59 -3.56
CA LEU A 563 60.69 -3.14 -4.90
C LEU A 563 59.68 -2.55 -5.92
N ALA A 564 60.01 -1.49 -6.68
CA ALA A 564 60.85 -1.41 -7.89
C ALA A 564 60.03 -1.47 -9.19
N LEU A 565 60.14 -0.37 -9.96
CA LEU A 565 60.01 -0.23 -11.43
C LEU A 565 58.58 -0.40 -11.99
N THR A 566 57.98 0.48 -12.79
CA THR A 566 58.47 1.45 -13.79
C THR A 566 57.40 2.51 -14.08
N SER A 567 57.78 3.78 -14.19
CA SER A 567 57.10 4.84 -14.96
C SER A 567 57.74 4.90 -16.37
N PRO A 568 57.08 5.42 -17.43
CA PRO A 568 56.83 6.87 -17.64
C PRO A 568 55.42 7.11 -18.26
N GLU A 569 54.81 8.29 -18.44
CA GLU A 569 55.17 9.69 -18.71
C GLU A 569 54.03 10.57 -18.09
N MET A 570 54.24 11.63 -17.30
CA MET A 570 54.72 13.00 -17.59
C MET A 570 53.95 13.77 -18.67
N VAL A 571 53.02 14.66 -18.27
CA VAL A 571 52.93 16.13 -18.53
C VAL A 571 51.88 16.68 -17.53
N SER A 572 52.14 17.43 -16.44
CA SER A 572 52.79 18.74 -16.19
C SER A 572 51.97 19.99 -16.58
N GLN A 573 51.34 20.61 -15.56
CA GLN A 573 51.21 22.07 -15.24
C GLN A 573 50.62 23.04 -16.32
N ALA A 574 49.96 24.17 -16.02
CA ALA A 574 49.93 25.11 -14.89
C ALA A 574 48.63 25.97 -15.01
N GLN A 575 47.94 26.39 -13.93
CA GLN A 575 48.07 27.69 -13.22
C GLN A 575 47.73 28.93 -14.11
N ILE A 576 46.99 30.00 -13.74
CA ILE A 576 46.63 30.62 -12.45
C ILE A 576 45.87 31.97 -12.68
N LEU A 577 45.02 32.39 -11.70
CA LEU A 577 44.62 33.77 -11.27
C LEU A 577 43.81 34.69 -12.24
N ASP A 578 42.87 35.56 -11.80
CA ASP A 578 42.28 35.90 -10.49
C ASP A 578 41.03 36.81 -10.69
N ARG A 579 40.15 36.84 -9.67
CA ARG A 579 39.34 37.97 -9.11
C ARG A 579 38.51 38.89 -10.05
N SER A 580 37.29 39.35 -9.71
CA SER A 580 36.69 39.66 -8.41
C SER A 580 35.16 39.91 -8.51
N LEU A 581 34.46 39.51 -7.44
CA LEU A 581 33.19 40.00 -6.85
C LEU A 581 33.09 41.57 -6.80
N PRO A 582 31.96 42.25 -6.45
CA PRO A 582 31.03 41.84 -5.37
C PRO A 582 29.53 42.29 -5.39
N THR A 583 28.74 41.57 -4.56
CA THR A 583 27.72 42.04 -3.55
C THR A 583 26.34 42.56 -3.98
N HIS A 584 25.26 41.86 -3.55
CA HIS A 584 24.32 42.19 -2.43
C HIS A 584 23.14 43.09 -2.89
N SER A 585 21.92 43.06 -2.37
CA SER A 585 21.20 42.29 -1.35
C SER A 585 19.79 42.89 -1.24
N ALA A 586 18.76 42.05 -1.02
CA ALA A 586 17.66 42.24 -0.07
C ALA A 586 16.70 43.46 -0.26
N THR A 587 15.44 43.52 0.20
CA THR A 587 14.72 42.82 1.27
C THR A 587 13.23 43.17 1.13
N SER A 588 12.34 42.23 1.48
CA SER A 588 11.12 42.37 2.31
C SER A 588 10.16 43.57 2.12
N SER A 589 8.84 43.42 2.22
CA SER A 589 8.14 43.10 3.48
C SER A 589 6.62 43.28 3.24
N VAL A 590 5.75 42.37 3.72
CA VAL A 590 4.85 42.54 4.91
C VAL A 590 3.68 43.50 4.57
N SER A 591 2.39 43.25 4.80
CA SER A 591 1.64 42.34 5.67
C SER A 591 0.13 42.56 5.46
N ARG A 592 -0.64 41.48 5.67
CA ARG A 592 -1.93 41.39 6.41
C ARG A 592 -3.11 42.26 5.88
N HIS A 593 -4.39 41.96 6.11
CA HIS A 593 -5.08 41.34 7.23
C HIS A 593 -6.42 40.72 6.79
N SER A 594 -6.70 39.55 7.36
CA SER A 594 -7.99 39.04 7.92
C SER A 594 -9.36 39.52 7.45
N HIS A 595 -10.21 38.54 7.16
CA HIS A 595 -11.51 38.17 7.79
C HIS A 595 -12.33 37.41 6.70
N GLY A 596 -13.07 36.33 6.91
CA GLY A 596 -13.76 35.79 8.08
C GLY A 596 -15.21 35.50 7.65
N GLY A 597 -15.68 34.25 7.75
CA GLY A 597 -17.10 33.96 7.99
C GLY A 597 -18.00 33.47 6.83
N ARG A 598 -18.28 32.16 6.87
CA ARG A 598 -19.59 31.46 6.78
C ARG A 598 -20.61 31.76 5.64
N ARG A 599 -20.93 30.64 4.95
CA ARG A 599 -22.27 30.06 4.62
C ARG A 599 -23.21 30.86 3.71
N HIS A 600 -23.63 30.26 2.58
CA HIS A 600 -24.90 29.54 2.45
C HIS A 600 -25.12 28.98 1.02
N ARG A 601 -25.80 27.83 0.99
CA ARG A 601 -26.32 27.08 -0.16
C ARG A 601 -27.41 27.83 -0.93
N SER A 602 -27.65 27.31 -2.15
CA SER A 602 -28.94 27.21 -2.85
C SER A 602 -29.41 28.48 -3.58
N SER A 603 -30.00 28.45 -4.77
CA SER A 603 -30.25 27.45 -5.81
C SER A 603 -30.95 28.21 -6.95
N ARG A 604 -30.92 27.62 -8.14
CA ARG A 604 -32.00 27.66 -9.14
C ARG A 604 -32.21 28.93 -9.96
N SER A 605 -31.62 28.86 -11.15
CA SER A 605 -32.33 28.64 -12.43
C SER A 605 -33.60 29.44 -12.72
N HIS A 606 -33.55 30.18 -13.83
CA HIS A 606 -34.63 30.20 -14.80
C HIS A 606 -34.05 29.95 -16.20
N HIS A 607 -34.53 28.89 -16.86
CA HIS A 607 -34.33 28.61 -18.29
C HIS A 607 -35.64 28.92 -19.04
N GLY A 608 -35.53 29.47 -20.24
CA GLY A 608 -36.64 29.59 -21.20
C GLY A 608 -36.32 30.64 -22.27
N GLY A 609 -35.93 30.19 -23.46
CA GLY A 609 -35.33 31.02 -24.51
C GLY A 609 -36.28 31.59 -25.56
N LEU A 610 -35.67 32.32 -26.50
CA LEU A 610 -36.21 32.62 -27.83
C LEU A 610 -35.14 32.23 -28.85
N ALA A 611 -35.57 31.57 -29.92
CA ALA A 611 -34.74 31.16 -31.04
C ALA A 611 -34.22 32.39 -31.78
N HIS A 612 -32.96 32.71 -31.54
CA HIS A 612 -32.16 33.58 -32.39
C HIS A 612 -31.22 32.69 -33.20
N GLN A 613 -31.14 32.90 -34.52
CA GLN A 613 -30.06 32.34 -35.33
C GLN A 613 -28.72 32.68 -34.68
N PRO A 614 -27.75 31.76 -34.58
CA PRO A 614 -26.43 32.11 -34.08
C PRO A 614 -25.71 32.88 -35.18
N GLN A 615 -25.91 34.19 -35.21
CA GLN A 615 -24.88 35.08 -35.70
C GLN A 615 -23.65 34.84 -34.80
N ASN A 616 -22.46 34.70 -35.39
CA ASN A 616 -21.21 34.44 -34.68
C ASN A 616 -20.90 35.60 -33.70
N ASP A 617 -21.48 35.55 -32.51
CA ASP A 617 -21.21 36.49 -31.42
C ASP A 617 -19.98 36.05 -30.62
N PHE A 618 -18.89 35.74 -31.33
CA PHE A 618 -17.57 35.79 -30.72
C PHE A 618 -17.09 37.24 -30.90
N PRO A 619 -16.79 38.01 -29.83
CA PRO A 619 -16.29 39.36 -30.01
C PRO A 619 -14.99 39.30 -30.80
N ILE A 620 -15.01 39.75 -32.06
CA ILE A 620 -13.81 39.87 -32.86
C ILE A 620 -13.01 41.03 -32.27
N PHE A 621 -11.96 40.71 -31.51
CA PHE A 621 -11.07 41.68 -30.90
C PHE A 621 -10.09 42.28 -31.92
N THR A 622 -10.59 42.72 -33.09
CA THR A 622 -9.79 43.19 -34.25
C THR A 622 -8.68 44.18 -33.86
N HIS A 623 -8.95 45.04 -32.86
CA HIS A 623 -8.04 46.09 -32.40
C HIS A 623 -7.38 45.83 -31.05
N THR A 624 -7.84 44.85 -30.27
CA THR A 624 -7.39 44.65 -28.87
C THR A 624 -6.67 43.33 -28.64
N GLY A 625 -6.95 42.29 -29.44
CA GLY A 625 -6.32 40.99 -29.29
C GLY A 625 -4.85 40.98 -29.74
N ASP A 626 -4.03 40.34 -28.92
CA ASP A 626 -2.58 40.22 -29.06
C ASP A 626 -2.12 38.80 -29.44
N VAL A 627 -3.03 37.82 -29.43
CA VAL A 627 -2.78 36.42 -29.85
C VAL A 627 -3.68 36.03 -31.02
N GLU A 628 -3.09 35.63 -32.14
CA GLU A 628 -3.77 35.06 -33.30
C GLU A 628 -3.67 33.53 -33.27
N ILE A 629 -4.80 32.83 -33.33
CA ILE A 629 -4.87 31.36 -33.38
C ILE A 629 -5.59 30.96 -34.66
N VAL A 630 -4.92 30.14 -35.49
CA VAL A 630 -5.48 29.62 -36.74
C VAL A 630 -5.66 28.12 -36.63
N ILE A 631 -6.90 27.67 -36.79
CA ILE A 631 -7.27 26.26 -36.73
C ILE A 631 -7.72 25.82 -38.11
N ARG A 632 -6.96 24.89 -38.70
CA ARG A 632 -7.23 24.29 -40.00
C ARG A 632 -7.48 22.80 -39.81
N ALA A 633 -8.68 22.32 -40.09
CA ALA A 633 -9.03 20.91 -40.05
C ALA A 633 -10.16 20.62 -41.05
N GLY A 634 -10.14 19.45 -41.71
CA GLY A 634 -11.23 19.02 -42.60
C GLY A 634 -11.54 19.97 -43.77
N GLY A 635 -10.54 20.70 -44.28
CA GLY A 635 -10.73 21.72 -45.34
C GLY A 635 -11.40 23.02 -44.87
N GLN A 636 -11.66 23.17 -43.57
CA GLN A 636 -12.20 24.37 -42.94
C GLN A 636 -11.09 25.14 -42.20
N GLU A 637 -11.12 26.46 -42.25
CA GLU A 637 -10.21 27.35 -41.52
C GLU A 637 -11.02 28.31 -40.63
N LYS A 638 -10.70 28.33 -39.32
CA LYS A 638 -11.17 29.36 -38.40
C LYS A 638 -9.99 30.14 -37.81
N ARG A 639 -10.14 31.47 -37.75
CA ARG A 639 -9.17 32.37 -37.13
C ARG A 639 -9.77 33.01 -35.90
N TYR A 640 -9.05 32.96 -34.80
CA TYR A 640 -9.40 33.59 -33.54
C TYR A 640 -8.36 34.65 -33.21
N LEU A 641 -8.83 35.81 -32.78
CA LEU A 641 -7.98 36.89 -32.28
C LEU A 641 -8.34 37.13 -30.82
N LEU A 642 -7.47 36.71 -29.91
CA LEU A 642 -7.74 36.55 -28.48
C LEU A 642 -6.73 37.34 -27.64
N HIS A 643 -7.06 37.55 -26.37
CA HIS A 643 -6.23 38.21 -25.38
C HIS A 643 -5.32 37.23 -24.62
N ARG A 644 -4.01 37.49 -24.64
CA ARG A 644 -2.99 36.70 -23.92
C ARG A 644 -3.33 36.49 -22.46
N LEU A 645 -3.74 37.56 -21.76
CA LEU A 645 -4.03 37.51 -20.32
C LEU A 645 -5.17 36.54 -19.98
N ILE A 646 -6.20 36.50 -20.82
CA ILE A 646 -7.36 35.61 -20.63
C ILE A 646 -6.95 34.16 -20.92
N LEU A 647 -6.20 33.95 -22.00
CA LEU A 647 -5.67 32.62 -22.34
C LEU A 647 -4.75 32.07 -21.22
N ALA A 648 -3.81 32.89 -20.72
CA ALA A 648 -2.89 32.52 -19.65
C ALA A 648 -3.62 32.30 -18.30
N GLN A 649 -4.69 33.03 -18.02
CA GLN A 649 -5.48 32.83 -16.81
C GLN A 649 -6.25 31.50 -16.84
N CYS A 650 -6.67 31.03 -18.01
CA CYS A 650 -7.50 29.86 -18.18
C CYS A 650 -6.73 28.57 -18.53
N SER A 651 -5.45 28.67 -18.92
CA SER A 651 -4.65 27.56 -19.41
C SER A 651 -3.16 27.73 -19.06
N GLY A 652 -2.60 26.73 -18.38
CA GLY A 652 -1.17 26.69 -18.05
C GLY A 652 -0.25 26.66 -19.28
N PHE A 653 -0.71 26.06 -20.38
CA PHE A 653 0.00 26.08 -21.68
C PHE A 653 0.18 27.50 -22.23
N PHE A 654 -0.87 28.33 -22.21
CA PHE A 654 -0.76 29.71 -22.70
C PHE A 654 -0.02 30.61 -21.70
N ASP A 655 -0.10 30.35 -20.39
CA ASP A 655 0.72 31.06 -19.39
C ASP A 655 2.22 30.81 -19.61
N THR A 656 2.62 29.58 -19.87
CA THR A 656 4.03 29.22 -20.10
C THR A 656 4.54 29.67 -21.47
N SER A 657 3.79 29.40 -22.55
CA SER A 657 4.23 29.70 -23.93
C SER A 657 4.25 31.20 -24.26
N THR A 658 3.57 32.05 -23.48
CA THR A 658 3.52 33.50 -23.73
C THR A 658 4.39 34.33 -22.77
N ARG A 659 5.32 33.69 -22.03
CA ARG A 659 6.36 34.33 -21.19
C ARG A 659 7.59 34.72 -22.02
N ASP A 660 8.24 35.83 -21.66
CA ASP A 660 9.34 36.45 -22.43
C ASP A 660 10.62 35.60 -22.55
N GLU A 661 10.82 34.61 -21.67
CA GLU A 661 12.01 33.75 -21.64
C GLU A 661 12.07 32.77 -22.83
N TRP A 662 10.93 32.24 -23.29
CA TRP A 662 10.85 31.34 -24.44
C TRP A 662 11.14 32.05 -25.77
N SER A 663 10.85 33.35 -25.82
CA SER A 663 11.04 34.20 -27.01
C SER A 663 12.51 34.49 -27.34
N ARG A 664 13.46 34.17 -26.44
CA ARG A 664 14.91 34.37 -26.66
C ARG A 664 15.63 33.14 -27.22
N GLN A 665 15.09 31.95 -27.04
CA GLN A 665 15.70 30.70 -27.54
C GLN A 665 15.43 30.43 -29.04
N ALA A 666 14.36 30.99 -29.61
CA ALA A 666 14.02 30.81 -31.04
C ALA A 666 14.80 31.72 -32.01
N ALA A 667 15.66 32.63 -31.51
CA ALA A 667 16.47 33.52 -32.33
C ALA A 667 17.96 33.11 -32.26
N SER A 668 18.38 32.12 -33.07
CA SER A 668 19.80 31.81 -33.25
C SER A 668 20.24 31.92 -34.72
N ARG A 669 21.24 32.80 -34.94
CA ARG A 669 22.20 32.98 -36.05
C ARG A 669 21.73 33.39 -37.46
N PRO A 670 22.38 34.45 -38.00
CA PRO A 670 23.36 34.27 -39.09
C PRO A 670 24.77 34.81 -38.74
N PRO A 671 25.79 34.60 -39.60
CA PRO A 671 27.22 34.78 -39.28
C PRO A 671 27.74 36.22 -39.45
N ASN A 672 28.97 36.41 -38.94
CA ASN A 672 29.77 37.62 -38.70
C ASN A 672 29.83 38.75 -39.78
N PRO A 673 30.28 39.96 -39.37
CA PRO A 673 30.02 41.23 -40.05
C PRO A 673 31.17 41.74 -40.93
N ASP A 674 30.86 42.62 -41.87
CA ASP A 674 31.81 43.58 -42.47
C ASP A 674 31.70 44.94 -41.76
N PRO A 675 32.80 45.64 -41.45
CA PRO A 675 32.80 46.89 -40.71
C PRO A 675 32.86 48.09 -41.66
N ALA A 676 31.79 48.88 -41.75
CA ALA A 676 31.90 50.24 -42.23
C ALA A 676 30.75 51.11 -41.70
N VAL A 677 31.12 52.32 -41.28
CA VAL A 677 30.26 53.49 -41.01
C VAL A 677 29.67 53.50 -39.58
N LEU A 678 30.42 53.94 -38.55
CA LEU A 678 30.52 55.37 -38.13
C LEU A 678 29.15 56.07 -38.19
N SER A 679 28.54 56.56 -37.14
CA SER A 679 29.08 57.31 -36.00
C SER A 679 27.91 58.14 -35.44
N ARG A 680 28.14 58.74 -34.25
CA ARG A 680 27.45 59.94 -33.71
C ARG A 680 26.06 59.66 -33.10
N ILE A 681 25.70 60.14 -31.91
CA ILE A 681 26.20 61.15 -30.95
C ILE A 681 25.46 60.82 -29.63
N SER A 682 26.17 60.59 -28.52
CA SER A 682 26.28 61.50 -27.34
C SER A 682 24.93 62.01 -26.82
N GLY A 683 24.46 61.53 -25.67
CA GLY A 683 24.55 62.25 -24.38
C GLY A 683 23.19 62.91 -24.09
N ASP A 684 22.71 63.19 -22.89
CA ASP A 684 23.12 62.92 -21.51
C ASP A 684 21.91 63.41 -20.67
N ILE A 685 21.76 62.91 -19.43
CA ILE A 685 21.25 63.65 -18.25
C ILE A 685 19.72 63.91 -18.05
N SER A 686 19.18 63.10 -17.13
CA SER A 686 18.45 63.43 -15.86
C SER A 686 17.06 64.10 -15.79
N SER A 687 16.23 63.49 -14.93
CA SER A 687 15.51 64.05 -13.76
C SER A 687 13.96 64.03 -13.74
N LEU A 688 13.45 63.22 -12.79
CA LEU A 688 12.42 63.47 -11.76
C LEU A 688 10.93 63.74 -12.10
N SER A 689 10.10 62.83 -11.54
CA SER A 689 8.99 63.08 -10.59
C SER A 689 7.51 62.99 -11.06
N THR A 690 6.81 62.03 -10.42
CA THR A 690 5.43 61.99 -9.87
C THR A 690 4.25 62.73 -10.53
N GLY A 691 3.13 61.99 -10.71
CA GLY A 691 1.78 62.46 -10.31
C GLY A 691 0.63 62.37 -11.33
N SER A 692 -0.25 61.40 -11.13
CA SER A 692 -1.73 61.41 -11.24
C SER A 692 -2.52 62.13 -12.35
N THR A 693 -3.43 61.33 -12.96
CA THR A 693 -4.83 61.60 -13.40
C THR A 693 -5.19 62.55 -14.55
N LEU A 694 -6.09 62.00 -15.39
CA LEU A 694 -7.14 62.60 -16.22
C LEU A 694 -6.83 63.04 -17.66
N ALA A 695 -7.74 62.62 -18.53
CA ALA A 695 -7.73 62.69 -19.97
C ALA A 695 -7.91 64.10 -20.52
N GLN A 696 -7.21 64.42 -21.60
CA GLN A 696 -7.75 65.15 -22.76
C GLN A 696 -6.85 64.94 -23.99
N SER A 697 -7.51 64.77 -25.12
CA SER A 697 -6.99 64.58 -26.47
C SER A 697 -6.44 65.88 -27.06
N GLU A 698 -5.30 65.81 -27.76
CA GLU A 698 -5.12 66.39 -29.10
C GLU A 698 -3.81 65.92 -29.76
N ALA A 699 -3.77 66.04 -31.07
CA ALA A 699 -3.01 65.24 -32.01
C ALA A 699 -1.47 65.47 -32.02
N GLY A 700 -0.73 64.39 -32.24
CA GLY A 700 0.70 64.39 -32.53
C GLY A 700 1.16 63.01 -33.01
N ALA A 701 1.69 62.94 -34.22
CA ALA A 701 1.89 61.72 -34.97
C ALA A 701 3.22 60.98 -34.64
N VAL A 702 3.12 59.64 -34.58
CA VAL A 702 4.13 58.60 -34.90
C VAL A 702 5.29 58.34 -33.91
N SER A 703 5.10 57.27 -33.12
CA SER A 703 6.05 56.16 -32.98
C SER A 703 5.28 54.96 -32.37
N SER A 704 4.52 54.23 -33.19
CA SER A 704 3.90 52.99 -32.73
C SER A 704 4.94 51.88 -32.79
N SER A 705 5.51 51.53 -31.64
CA SER A 705 6.10 50.21 -31.42
C SER A 705 5.12 49.15 -31.94
N GLU A 706 5.48 48.43 -33.00
CA GLU A 706 4.69 47.30 -33.49
C GLU A 706 4.46 46.35 -32.31
N LYS A 707 3.20 46.23 -31.87
CA LYS A 707 2.83 45.30 -30.81
C LYS A 707 3.14 43.89 -31.31
N ARG A 708 4.12 43.24 -30.69
CA ARG A 708 4.49 41.85 -30.93
C ARG A 708 3.22 40.99 -30.80
N ARG A 709 2.78 40.38 -31.90
CA ARG A 709 1.57 39.54 -31.95
C ARG A 709 1.99 38.07 -31.94
N TRP A 710 1.48 37.28 -31.00
CA TRP A 710 1.75 35.84 -30.95
C TRP A 710 0.86 35.13 -31.97
N ARG A 711 1.40 34.20 -32.77
CA ARG A 711 0.63 33.41 -33.73
C ARG A 711 0.78 31.92 -33.44
N TYR A 712 -0.34 31.21 -33.35
CA TYR A 712 -0.41 29.77 -33.15
C TYR A 712 -1.16 29.10 -34.30
N GLU A 713 -0.64 27.96 -34.77
CA GLU A 713 -1.29 27.11 -35.76
C GLU A 713 -1.25 25.65 -35.29
N LEU A 714 -2.23 24.84 -35.69
CA LEU A 714 -2.19 23.39 -35.46
C LEU A 714 -1.02 22.78 -36.23
N ASP A 715 -0.14 22.07 -35.50
CA ASP A 715 0.92 21.28 -36.11
C ASP A 715 0.39 19.90 -36.51
N TRP A 716 0.46 19.62 -37.81
CA TRP A 716 0.09 18.34 -38.41
C TRP A 716 1.32 17.51 -38.84
N GLU A 717 2.53 18.10 -38.79
CA GLU A 717 3.74 17.54 -39.41
C GLU A 717 4.58 16.66 -38.44
N ASN A 718 4.44 16.85 -37.12
CA ASN A 718 5.19 16.11 -36.08
C ASN A 718 4.34 15.06 -35.31
N LYS A 719 3.33 14.47 -35.95
CA LYS A 719 2.39 13.55 -35.28
C LYS A 719 2.94 12.11 -35.20
N GLU A 720 3.08 11.55 -33.98
CA GLU A 720 3.14 10.09 -33.78
C GLU A 720 1.75 9.45 -34.06
N GLU A 721 1.69 8.18 -34.49
CA GLU A 721 0.53 7.59 -35.20
C GLU A 721 -0.85 7.67 -34.50
N ASP A 722 -0.97 8.08 -33.23
CA ASP A 722 -2.23 8.18 -32.47
C ASP A 722 -2.47 9.52 -31.71
N GLU A 723 -1.65 10.57 -31.89
CA GLU A 723 -1.77 11.82 -31.10
C GLU A 723 -2.67 12.91 -31.74
N GLU A 724 -3.36 13.72 -30.91
CA GLU A 724 -4.17 14.87 -31.37
C GLU A 724 -3.26 16.09 -31.67
N PRO A 725 -3.53 16.85 -32.74
CA PRO A 725 -2.68 17.98 -33.13
C PRO A 725 -2.73 19.11 -32.09
N ILE A 726 -1.56 19.57 -31.64
CA ILE A 726 -1.38 20.66 -30.68
C ILE A 726 -1.05 21.98 -31.38
N LEU A 727 -1.41 23.10 -30.75
CA LEU A 727 -1.08 24.44 -31.24
C LEU A 727 0.42 24.73 -31.03
N VAL A 728 1.12 25.06 -32.11
CA VAL A 728 2.54 25.44 -32.08
C VAL A 728 2.68 26.92 -32.44
N GLN A 729 3.55 27.61 -31.70
CA GLN A 729 3.84 29.01 -31.95
C GLN A 729 4.67 29.17 -33.23
N LYS A 730 4.21 29.98 -34.18
CA LYS A 730 4.96 30.33 -35.41
C LYS A 730 5.46 31.78 -35.36
N PRO A 731 6.62 32.08 -35.98
CA PRO A 731 7.10 33.46 -36.06
C PRO A 731 6.08 34.35 -36.79
N PRO A 732 5.92 35.61 -36.37
CA PRO A 732 4.98 36.53 -37.02
C PRO A 732 5.43 36.75 -38.46
N SER A 733 4.61 36.31 -39.41
CA SER A 733 4.84 36.58 -40.83
C SER A 733 4.59 38.07 -41.08
N PHE A 734 5.66 38.83 -41.39
CA PHE A 734 5.53 40.17 -41.96
C PHE A 734 4.97 40.04 -43.38
N SER A 735 3.66 40.20 -43.54
CA SER A 735 3.06 40.40 -44.86
C SER A 735 3.06 41.90 -45.19
N THR A 736 4.15 42.36 -45.81
CA THR A 736 4.14 43.56 -46.65
C THR A 736 3.44 43.24 -47.97
N ALA A 737 2.35 43.97 -48.25
CA ALA A 737 1.86 44.43 -49.54
C ALA A 737 0.34 44.28 -49.67
N PHE A 738 -0.35 45.39 -49.45
CA PHE A 738 -1.61 45.67 -50.12
C PHE A 738 -1.35 45.72 -51.64
N GLY A 739 -2.06 44.87 -52.39
CA GLY A 739 -2.32 45.01 -53.81
C GLY A 739 -3.81 44.72 -54.05
N ASN A 740 -4.57 45.78 -54.37
CA ASN A 740 -6.00 45.88 -54.75
C ASN A 740 -6.67 44.56 -55.24
N ASN A 741 -7.88 44.14 -54.85
CA ASN A 741 -9.16 44.83 -55.03
C ASN A 741 -10.36 44.02 -54.47
N LEU A 742 -11.28 44.73 -53.80
CA LEU A 742 -12.76 44.62 -53.72
C LEU A 742 -13.49 43.38 -53.13
N GLY A 743 -14.20 43.62 -52.02
CA GLY A 743 -15.29 42.77 -51.52
C GLY A 743 -15.97 43.24 -50.21
N GLN A 744 -16.67 44.39 -50.26
CA GLN A 744 -17.78 44.87 -49.41
C GLN A 744 -17.91 44.47 -47.92
N TYR A 745 -17.86 45.47 -47.02
CA TYR A 745 -18.46 45.44 -45.68
C TYR A 745 -19.95 45.83 -45.73
N PRO A 746 -20.85 45.23 -44.91
CA PRO A 746 -22.13 45.83 -44.55
C PRO A 746 -22.10 46.53 -43.17
N PRO A 747 -23.06 47.44 -42.90
CA PRO A 747 -22.87 48.60 -42.03
C PRO A 747 -23.32 48.42 -40.57
N SER A 748 -22.87 49.33 -39.70
CA SER A 748 -23.26 49.50 -38.30
C SER A 748 -24.72 49.93 -38.14
N MET A 749 -25.46 49.36 -37.19
CA MET A 749 -26.71 49.94 -36.68
C MET A 749 -26.84 49.88 -35.16
N THR A 750 -27.61 50.86 -34.65
CA THR A 750 -27.65 51.47 -33.33
C THR A 750 -28.80 50.97 -32.41
N LYS A 751 -28.51 50.86 -31.10
CA LYS A 751 -29.37 50.92 -29.86
C LYS A 751 -30.69 50.10 -29.74
N PRO A 752 -31.09 49.67 -28.51
CA PRO A 752 -32.21 48.72 -28.28
C PRO A 752 -33.53 49.37 -27.77
N SER A 753 -34.64 48.62 -27.82
CA SER A 753 -35.90 48.92 -27.12
C SER A 753 -36.61 47.66 -26.57
N SER A 754 -37.54 47.88 -25.63
CA SER A 754 -37.95 47.03 -24.50
C SER A 754 -39.27 46.23 -24.62
N THR A 755 -39.36 45.16 -23.80
CA THR A 755 -40.51 44.61 -23.01
C THR A 755 -41.81 44.06 -23.62
N GLN A 756 -42.26 42.93 -23.02
CA GLN A 756 -43.63 42.43 -22.64
C GLN A 756 -43.91 41.00 -23.16
N ALA A 757 -44.10 39.95 -22.33
CA ALA A 757 -45.11 39.59 -21.33
C ALA A 757 -46.27 38.68 -21.86
N GLY A 758 -46.47 37.52 -21.19
CA GLY A 758 -47.66 36.64 -21.22
C GLY A 758 -47.49 35.33 -22.03
N PHE A 759 -48.16 34.20 -21.81
CA PHE A 759 -49.02 33.65 -20.74
C PHE A 759 -49.32 32.16 -21.12
N ILE A 760 -49.03 31.21 -20.20
CA ILE A 760 -49.71 29.94 -19.79
C ILE A 760 -50.34 28.87 -20.76
N ARG A 761 -50.21 27.59 -20.31
CA ARG A 761 -50.99 26.31 -20.52
C ARG A 761 -50.59 25.43 -21.74
N SER A 762 -50.67 24.09 -21.75
CA SER A 762 -50.86 22.98 -20.80
C SER A 762 -51.06 21.68 -21.62
N MET A 763 -50.60 20.54 -21.09
CA MET A 763 -51.07 19.15 -21.29
C MET A 763 -50.80 18.37 -22.62
N ALA A 764 -50.05 17.28 -22.40
CA ALA A 764 -50.41 15.88 -22.68
C ALA A 764 -50.27 15.27 -24.10
N ASN A 765 -49.53 14.15 -24.08
CA ASN A 765 -49.72 12.89 -24.83
C ASN A 765 -49.72 12.91 -26.36
N LEU A 766 -48.72 12.22 -26.95
CA LEU A 766 -49.01 10.96 -27.65
C LEU A 766 -47.73 10.14 -27.89
N ALA A 767 -47.85 8.84 -27.64
CA ALA A 767 -46.90 7.83 -28.08
C ALA A 767 -47.33 7.26 -29.44
N GLY A 768 -46.36 6.84 -30.25
CA GLY A 768 -46.52 5.82 -31.28
C GLY A 768 -46.58 6.32 -32.72
N MET A 769 -45.57 5.96 -33.52
CA MET A 769 -45.72 5.08 -34.71
C MET A 769 -44.38 4.98 -35.45
N GLN A 770 -44.05 3.75 -35.86
CA GLN A 770 -42.92 3.41 -36.72
C GLN A 770 -43.28 3.61 -38.20
N SER A 771 -42.23 3.83 -39.01
CA SER A 771 -42.03 3.32 -40.38
C SER A 771 -42.07 4.35 -41.53
N VAL A 772 -40.86 4.55 -42.09
CA VAL A 772 -40.49 4.64 -43.52
C VAL A 772 -41.53 5.18 -44.50
N MET A 773 -41.30 6.39 -45.03
CA MET A 773 -41.51 6.73 -46.44
C MET A 773 -40.50 7.80 -46.89
N HIS A 774 -39.93 7.54 -48.06
CA HIS A 774 -38.94 8.34 -48.78
C HIS A 774 -39.67 9.45 -49.55
N ILE A 775 -39.28 10.73 -49.38
CA ILE A 775 -39.50 11.80 -50.37
C ILE A 775 -38.24 12.70 -50.37
N PRO A 776 -37.67 13.06 -51.54
CA PRO A 776 -36.41 13.80 -51.66
C PRO A 776 -36.60 15.33 -51.72
N HIS A 777 -35.47 16.03 -51.50
CA HIS A 777 -35.18 17.47 -51.67
C HIS A 777 -35.49 18.41 -50.49
N ALA A 778 -34.43 18.94 -49.86
CA ALA A 778 -33.82 20.20 -50.27
C ALA A 778 -32.52 20.43 -49.47
N ASP A 779 -31.37 20.29 -50.14
CA ASP A 779 -30.08 20.75 -49.62
C ASP A 779 -30.15 22.27 -49.41
N THR A 780 -30.27 22.66 -48.15
CA THR A 780 -29.85 23.96 -47.64
C THR A 780 -28.75 23.67 -46.64
N GLY A 781 -27.51 23.95 -47.08
CA GLY A 781 -26.30 23.48 -46.42
C GLY A 781 -26.15 23.99 -44.99
N ASN A 782 -26.17 23.06 -44.03
CA ASN A 782 -25.39 23.19 -42.82
C ASN A 782 -24.15 22.31 -43.02
N ALA A 783 -23.04 22.91 -43.44
CA ALA A 783 -21.75 22.23 -43.47
C ALA A 783 -21.50 21.63 -42.08
N SER A 784 -21.32 20.31 -42.00
CA SER A 784 -20.92 19.65 -40.75
C SER A 784 -19.58 20.24 -40.31
N ILE A 785 -19.58 21.01 -39.23
CA ILE A 785 -18.37 21.60 -38.66
C ILE A 785 -17.45 20.46 -38.24
N ASP A 786 -16.17 20.54 -38.59
CA ASP A 786 -15.17 19.55 -38.19
C ASP A 786 -15.16 19.39 -36.65
N PRO A 787 -15.14 18.16 -36.11
CA PRO A 787 -15.15 17.92 -34.66
C PRO A 787 -14.02 18.65 -33.91
N THR A 788 -12.82 18.73 -34.51
CA THR A 788 -11.67 19.44 -33.95
C THR A 788 -11.97 20.93 -33.83
N ILE A 789 -12.52 21.53 -34.89
CA ILE A 789 -12.88 22.95 -34.91
C ILE A 789 -13.97 23.24 -33.88
N ARG A 790 -14.96 22.36 -33.73
CA ARG A 790 -16.00 22.49 -32.71
C ARG A 790 -15.42 22.47 -31.29
N ASP A 791 -14.49 21.56 -31.01
CA ASP A 791 -13.97 21.39 -29.65
C ASP A 791 -13.05 22.56 -29.24
N TYR A 792 -12.23 23.07 -30.16
CA TYR A 792 -11.47 24.31 -29.94
C TYR A 792 -12.37 25.56 -29.83
N ASP A 793 -13.43 25.66 -30.64
CA ASP A 793 -14.43 26.74 -30.53
C ASP A 793 -15.08 26.73 -29.13
N ASN A 794 -15.45 25.55 -28.65
CA ASN A 794 -16.00 25.36 -27.31
C ASN A 794 -14.99 25.67 -26.19
N LEU A 795 -13.72 25.31 -26.34
CA LEU A 795 -12.67 25.65 -25.38
C LEU A 795 -12.50 27.17 -25.25
N PHE A 796 -12.42 27.89 -26.37
CA PHE A 796 -12.28 29.34 -26.33
C PHE A 796 -13.56 30.04 -25.86
N ARG A 797 -14.75 29.54 -26.20
CA ARG A 797 -16.00 30.02 -25.60
C ARG A 797 -15.93 29.97 -24.08
N LEU A 798 -15.44 28.86 -23.52
CA LEU A 798 -15.32 28.69 -22.08
C LEU A 798 -14.35 29.68 -21.44
N PHE A 799 -13.21 29.97 -22.07
CA PHE A 799 -12.24 30.96 -21.57
C PHE A 799 -12.81 32.37 -21.49
N TYR A 800 -13.77 32.68 -22.37
CA TYR A 800 -14.49 33.95 -22.39
C TYR A 800 -15.85 33.88 -21.69
N ASN A 801 -16.08 32.87 -20.84
CA ASN A 801 -17.31 32.67 -20.07
C ASN A 801 -18.59 32.49 -20.90
N HIS A 802 -18.48 32.05 -22.15
CA HIS A 802 -19.61 31.64 -22.98
C HIS A 802 -19.94 30.15 -22.77
N PRO A 803 -21.23 29.75 -22.83
CA PRO A 803 -21.63 28.35 -22.72
C PRO A 803 -21.12 27.55 -23.93
N PRO A 804 -20.66 26.30 -23.72
CA PRO A 804 -20.21 25.44 -24.80
C PRO A 804 -21.43 24.94 -25.60
N ALA A 805 -21.28 24.83 -26.91
CA ALA A 805 -22.27 24.26 -27.82
C ALA A 805 -22.13 22.73 -27.84
N LEU A 806 -22.79 22.07 -26.88
CA LEU A 806 -22.82 20.62 -26.72
C LEU A 806 -24.24 20.07 -26.90
N ASN A 807 -24.36 18.83 -27.35
CA ASN A 807 -25.63 18.17 -27.56
C ASN A 807 -26.37 17.95 -26.22
N SER A 808 -27.58 18.50 -26.09
CA SER A 808 -28.41 18.39 -24.87
C SER A 808 -29.49 17.31 -24.96
N VAL A 809 -29.62 16.62 -26.10
CA VAL A 809 -30.73 15.69 -26.39
C VAL A 809 -30.26 14.24 -26.36
N ASN A 810 -29.16 13.95 -27.07
CA ASN A 810 -28.59 12.61 -27.18
C ASN A 810 -27.38 12.47 -26.26
N ILE A 811 -27.52 11.66 -25.21
CA ILE A 811 -26.48 11.44 -24.21
C ILE A 811 -25.22 10.76 -24.77
N ALA A 812 -25.35 9.89 -25.78
CA ALA A 812 -24.18 9.22 -26.38
C ALA A 812 -23.35 10.22 -27.19
N THR A 813 -24.01 11.11 -27.94
CA THR A 813 -23.35 12.20 -28.65
C THR A 813 -22.77 13.20 -27.65
N ALA A 814 -23.54 13.60 -26.63
CA ALA A 814 -23.07 14.49 -25.56
C ALA A 814 -21.84 13.93 -24.84
N TYR A 815 -21.82 12.62 -24.53
CA TYR A 815 -20.67 11.94 -23.94
C TYR A 815 -19.43 12.06 -24.84
N ALA A 816 -19.57 11.77 -26.14
CA ALA A 816 -18.46 11.85 -27.08
C ALA A 816 -17.91 13.27 -27.21
N GLU A 817 -18.79 14.28 -27.28
CA GLU A 817 -18.43 15.70 -27.36
C GLU A 817 -17.77 16.20 -26.07
N CYS A 818 -18.33 15.86 -24.91
CA CYS A 818 -17.76 16.22 -23.61
C CYS A 818 -16.40 15.55 -23.39
N ARG A 819 -16.25 14.29 -23.78
CA ARG A 819 -14.99 13.55 -23.68
C ARG A 819 -13.90 14.20 -24.52
N SER A 820 -14.21 14.56 -25.76
CA SER A 820 -13.28 15.21 -26.70
C SER A 820 -12.87 16.59 -26.18
N LEU A 821 -13.84 17.41 -25.74
CA LEU A 821 -13.58 18.72 -25.15
C LEU A 821 -12.73 18.67 -23.87
N LEU A 822 -12.97 17.67 -23.00
CA LEU A 822 -12.18 17.49 -21.79
C LEU A 822 -10.77 16.98 -22.08
N ALA A 823 -10.59 16.09 -23.05
CA ALA A 823 -9.26 15.65 -23.49
C ALA A 823 -8.46 16.84 -24.04
N LEU A 824 -9.10 17.67 -24.87
CA LEU A 824 -8.51 18.91 -25.35
C LEU A 824 -8.14 19.85 -24.18
N ALA A 825 -9.06 20.07 -23.23
CA ALA A 825 -8.80 20.91 -22.08
C ALA A 825 -7.68 20.37 -21.16
N ASP A 826 -7.50 19.05 -21.07
CA ASP A 826 -6.39 18.42 -20.34
C ASP A 826 -5.04 18.71 -21.01
N MET A 827 -4.96 18.59 -22.34
CA MET A 827 -3.75 18.93 -23.10
C MET A 827 -3.28 20.38 -22.91
N TYR A 828 -4.23 21.30 -22.70
CA TYR A 828 -3.94 22.73 -22.47
C TYR A 828 -3.89 23.13 -20.99
N ASP A 829 -3.94 22.19 -20.04
CA ASP A 829 -4.03 22.46 -18.59
C ASP A 829 -5.15 23.47 -18.24
N ALA A 830 -6.36 23.16 -18.72
CA ALA A 830 -7.55 24.01 -18.66
C ALA A 830 -8.77 23.32 -18.02
N LEU A 831 -8.58 22.13 -17.41
CA LEU A 831 -9.65 21.37 -16.77
C LEU A 831 -10.36 22.15 -15.65
N GLY A 832 -9.66 23.04 -14.95
CA GLY A 832 -10.24 23.85 -13.87
C GLY A 832 -11.37 24.78 -14.33
N VAL A 833 -11.34 25.23 -15.60
CA VAL A 833 -12.37 26.09 -16.19
C VAL A 833 -13.42 25.27 -16.94
N THR A 834 -12.98 24.26 -17.68
CA THR A 834 -13.85 23.45 -18.56
C THR A 834 -14.68 22.42 -17.77
N GLY A 835 -14.10 21.78 -16.76
CA GLY A 835 -14.72 20.72 -15.97
C GLY A 835 -16.08 21.08 -15.37
N PRO A 836 -16.22 22.18 -14.61
CA PRO A 836 -17.50 22.58 -14.00
C PRO A 836 -18.63 22.82 -15.02
N ARG A 837 -18.29 23.23 -16.25
CA ARG A 837 -19.28 23.50 -17.31
C ARG A 837 -19.76 22.22 -17.98
N VAL A 838 -18.84 21.27 -18.18
CA VAL A 838 -19.17 19.93 -18.67
C VAL A 838 -19.98 19.15 -17.62
N ASP A 839 -19.62 19.26 -16.34
CA ASP A 839 -20.37 18.67 -15.23
C ASP A 839 -21.82 19.17 -15.22
N HIS A 840 -22.03 20.49 -15.25
CA HIS A 840 -23.37 21.07 -15.31
C HIS A 840 -24.18 20.60 -16.52
N HIS A 841 -23.55 20.46 -17.69
CA HIS A 841 -24.20 19.97 -18.91
C HIS A 841 -24.64 18.50 -18.77
N LEU A 842 -23.75 17.63 -18.30
CA LEU A 842 -24.03 16.21 -18.13
C LEU A 842 -25.08 15.95 -17.07
N LEU A 843 -25.03 16.64 -15.93
CA LEU A 843 -26.03 16.53 -14.87
C LEU A 843 -27.44 16.96 -15.33
N GLY A 844 -27.54 17.77 -16.40
CA GLY A 844 -28.81 18.13 -17.04
C GLY A 844 -29.60 16.93 -17.59
N PHE A 845 -28.96 15.78 -17.85
CA PHE A 845 -29.63 14.56 -18.32
C PHE A 845 -30.34 13.77 -17.19
N GLY A 846 -30.11 14.11 -15.91
CA GLY A 846 -30.76 13.49 -14.76
C GLY A 846 -30.66 11.96 -14.74
N SER A 847 -31.78 11.26 -14.54
CA SER A 847 -31.80 9.78 -14.43
C SER A 847 -31.30 9.04 -15.66
N ARG A 848 -31.32 9.66 -16.85
CA ARG A 848 -30.76 9.08 -18.08
C ARG A 848 -29.24 8.95 -17.98
N LEU A 849 -28.57 9.88 -17.28
CA LEU A 849 -27.13 9.83 -17.03
C LEU A 849 -26.75 8.66 -16.13
N PHE A 850 -27.37 8.57 -14.96
CA PHE A 850 -27.05 7.51 -13.99
C PHE A 850 -27.29 6.10 -14.56
N LYS A 851 -28.32 5.91 -15.39
CA LYS A 851 -28.53 4.65 -16.13
C LYS A 851 -27.41 4.34 -17.13
N GLN A 852 -26.81 5.36 -17.76
CA GLN A 852 -25.65 5.18 -18.64
C GLN A 852 -24.37 4.91 -17.85
N ILE A 853 -24.18 5.56 -16.70
CA ILE A 853 -23.05 5.31 -15.79
C ILE A 853 -23.06 3.84 -15.35
N ALA A 854 -24.20 3.33 -14.89
CA ALA A 854 -24.34 1.93 -14.50
C ALA A 854 -24.05 0.93 -15.64
N LYS A 855 -24.31 1.33 -16.89
CA LYS A 855 -24.08 0.52 -18.09
C LYS A 855 -22.62 0.53 -18.54
N TYR A 856 -21.92 1.65 -18.39
CA TYR A 856 -20.52 1.83 -18.80
C TYR A 856 -19.64 2.49 -17.72
N PRO A 857 -19.46 1.87 -16.54
CA PRO A 857 -18.83 2.56 -15.40
C PRO A 857 -17.39 3.04 -15.64
N PRO A 858 -16.46 2.26 -16.23
CA PRO A 858 -15.08 2.71 -16.44
C PRO A 858 -14.99 3.99 -17.30
N SER A 859 -15.83 4.07 -18.33
CA SER A 859 -15.91 5.21 -19.25
C SER A 859 -16.35 6.49 -18.54
N TYR A 860 -17.38 6.39 -17.69
CA TYR A 860 -17.88 7.54 -16.93
C TYR A 860 -17.03 7.88 -15.71
N LEU A 861 -16.28 6.93 -15.15
CA LEU A 861 -15.31 7.21 -14.10
C LEU A 861 -14.20 8.14 -14.62
N LYS A 862 -13.65 7.82 -15.80
CA LYS A 862 -12.66 8.67 -16.47
C LYS A 862 -13.22 10.04 -16.84
N LEU A 863 -14.43 10.07 -17.40
CA LEU A 863 -15.09 11.33 -17.73
C LEU A 863 -15.34 12.19 -16.48
N GLY A 864 -15.79 11.58 -15.37
CA GLY A 864 -16.00 12.24 -14.09
C GLY A 864 -14.70 12.80 -13.50
N TYR A 865 -13.61 12.05 -13.63
CA TYR A 865 -12.26 12.49 -13.23
C TYR A 865 -11.82 13.75 -14.00
N LEU A 866 -11.85 13.70 -15.34
CA LEU A 866 -11.46 14.85 -16.17
C LEU A 866 -12.38 16.06 -15.97
N ALA A 867 -13.70 15.83 -15.82
CA ALA A 867 -14.66 16.88 -15.54
C ALA A 867 -14.53 17.47 -14.12
N ARG A 868 -13.74 16.84 -13.24
CA ARG A 868 -13.71 17.13 -11.80
C ARG A 868 -15.10 17.06 -11.15
N SER A 869 -15.97 16.19 -11.68
CA SER A 869 -17.36 16.02 -11.24
C SER A 869 -17.45 15.05 -10.06
N ARG A 870 -17.76 15.58 -8.88
CA ARG A 870 -17.95 14.76 -7.68
C ARG A 870 -19.07 13.71 -7.85
N VAL A 871 -20.19 14.11 -8.46
CA VAL A 871 -21.40 13.27 -8.57
C VAL A 871 -21.18 12.13 -9.57
N ILE A 872 -20.68 12.44 -10.77
CA ILE A 872 -20.45 11.44 -11.82
C ILE A 872 -19.35 10.46 -11.41
N TYR A 873 -18.27 10.98 -10.80
CA TYR A 873 -17.18 10.16 -10.30
C TYR A 873 -17.60 9.21 -9.19
N SER A 874 -18.32 9.71 -8.18
CA SER A 874 -18.76 8.88 -7.04
C SER A 874 -19.68 7.75 -7.50
N GLU A 875 -20.65 8.04 -8.37
CA GLU A 875 -21.55 7.03 -8.92
C GLU A 875 -20.78 5.95 -9.71
N ALA A 876 -19.89 6.38 -10.60
CA ALA A 876 -19.11 5.47 -11.43
C ALA A 876 -18.16 4.61 -10.59
N LEU A 877 -17.54 5.19 -9.56
CA LEU A 877 -16.62 4.51 -8.65
C LEU A 877 -17.32 3.36 -7.90
N ILE A 878 -18.52 3.60 -7.37
CA ILE A 878 -19.32 2.55 -6.69
C ILE A 878 -19.60 1.37 -7.63
N HIS A 879 -19.93 1.64 -8.89
CA HIS A 879 -20.17 0.59 -9.88
C HIS A 879 -18.90 -0.16 -10.29
N VAL A 880 -17.75 0.54 -10.41
CA VAL A 880 -16.45 -0.07 -10.72
C VAL A 880 -15.99 -0.99 -9.59
N VAL A 881 -16.04 -0.52 -8.35
CA VAL A 881 -15.66 -1.29 -7.14
C VAL A 881 -16.53 -2.55 -7.02
N GLY A 882 -17.85 -2.42 -7.22
CA GLY A 882 -18.76 -3.57 -7.17
C GLY A 882 -18.47 -4.63 -8.26
N GLN A 883 -17.93 -4.22 -9.41
CA GLN A 883 -17.62 -5.09 -10.55
C GLN A 883 -16.16 -5.56 -10.59
N TRP A 884 -15.36 -5.24 -9.58
CA TRP A 884 -13.94 -5.56 -9.58
C TRP A 884 -13.67 -7.08 -9.60
N PRO A 885 -12.67 -7.59 -10.35
CA PRO A 885 -11.70 -6.88 -11.21
C PRO A 885 -12.13 -6.73 -12.69
N ALA A 886 -13.39 -6.99 -13.05
CA ALA A 886 -13.82 -7.01 -14.45
C ALA A 886 -13.65 -5.66 -15.20
N GLY A 887 -13.64 -4.55 -14.45
CA GLY A 887 -13.39 -3.21 -14.99
C GLY A 887 -11.91 -2.90 -15.31
N LEU A 888 -10.96 -3.64 -14.74
CA LEU A 888 -9.52 -3.32 -14.77
C LEU A 888 -8.94 -3.20 -16.20
N PRO A 889 -9.25 -4.09 -17.17
CA PRO A 889 -8.70 -3.96 -18.52
C PRO A 889 -9.11 -2.65 -19.22
N HIS A 890 -10.31 -2.15 -18.94
CA HIS A 890 -10.86 -0.94 -19.55
C HIS A 890 -10.32 0.34 -18.92
N LEU A 891 -9.79 0.26 -17.69
CA LEU A 891 -9.18 1.39 -16.98
C LEU A 891 -7.71 1.58 -17.37
N ARG A 892 -6.99 0.49 -17.68
CA ARG A 892 -5.56 0.50 -18.06
C ARG A 892 -5.28 0.57 -19.57
N ASN A 893 -6.08 -0.11 -20.40
CA ASN A 893 -5.82 -0.23 -21.85
C ASN A 893 -6.79 0.62 -22.71
N GLY A 894 -7.26 1.76 -22.19
CA GLY A 894 -8.16 2.65 -22.92
C GLY A 894 -7.44 3.38 -24.06
N ALA A 895 -8.16 3.64 -25.17
CA ALA A 895 -7.62 4.26 -26.39
C ALA A 895 -7.06 5.71 -26.23
N TYR A 896 -7.05 6.28 -25.03
CA TYR A 896 -6.51 7.61 -24.69
C TYR A 896 -6.03 7.58 -23.23
N SER A 897 -5.08 8.44 -22.86
CA SER A 897 -4.38 8.61 -21.56
C SER A 897 -4.92 7.78 -20.37
N PRO A 898 -4.11 6.91 -19.74
CA PRO A 898 -4.56 6.09 -18.61
C PRO A 898 -5.06 6.96 -17.45
N LEU A 899 -5.99 6.42 -16.64
CA LEU A 899 -6.34 7.08 -15.38
C LEU A 899 -5.09 7.17 -14.49
N PRO A 900 -4.91 8.26 -13.71
CA PRO A 900 -3.78 8.35 -12.79
C PRO A 900 -3.80 7.24 -11.76
N ASP A 901 -2.61 6.80 -11.35
CA ASP A 901 -2.44 5.74 -10.36
C ASP A 901 -3.17 6.04 -9.04
N THR A 902 -3.27 7.31 -8.64
CA THR A 902 -4.03 7.73 -7.46
C THR A 902 -5.51 7.29 -7.49
N VAL A 903 -6.14 7.25 -8.67
CA VAL A 903 -7.53 6.79 -8.81
C VAL A 903 -7.61 5.27 -8.72
N LEU A 904 -6.59 4.56 -9.22
CA LEU A 904 -6.51 3.10 -9.11
C LEU A 904 -6.30 2.67 -7.66
N ASP A 905 -5.44 3.36 -6.91
CA ASP A 905 -5.21 3.11 -5.49
C ASP A 905 -6.52 3.26 -4.69
N ILE A 906 -7.28 4.33 -4.93
CA ILE A 906 -8.61 4.53 -4.31
C ILE A 906 -9.58 3.38 -4.64
N ILE A 907 -9.57 2.87 -5.87
CA ILE A 907 -10.42 1.72 -6.24
C ILE A 907 -10.00 0.48 -5.45
N GLU A 908 -8.70 0.20 -5.37
CA GLU A 908 -8.16 -0.96 -4.66
C GLU A 908 -8.52 -0.90 -3.17
N ASP A 909 -8.31 0.24 -2.51
CA ASP A 909 -8.70 0.47 -1.11
C ASP A 909 -10.20 0.21 -0.88
N LYS A 910 -11.06 0.71 -1.76
CA LYS A 910 -12.52 0.51 -1.66
C LYS A 910 -12.95 -0.94 -1.93
N VAL A 911 -12.21 -1.67 -2.75
CA VAL A 911 -12.42 -3.10 -2.97
C VAL A 911 -12.04 -3.90 -1.71
N GLU A 912 -10.94 -3.54 -1.06
CA GLU A 912 -10.53 -4.15 0.21
C GLU A 912 -11.58 -3.92 1.31
N ASP A 913 -12.11 -2.70 1.42
CA ASP A 913 -13.21 -2.36 2.33
C ASP A 913 -14.46 -3.23 2.09
N LEU A 914 -14.80 -3.46 0.81
CA LEU A 914 -15.94 -4.29 0.42
C LEU A 914 -15.74 -5.75 0.82
N GLU A 915 -14.58 -6.32 0.51
CA GLU A 915 -14.24 -7.71 0.84
C GLU A 915 -14.12 -7.90 2.35
N TYR A 916 -13.58 -6.93 3.10
CA TYR A 916 -13.56 -6.94 4.55
C TYR A 916 -14.98 -6.96 5.14
N MET A 917 -15.89 -6.12 4.62
CA MET A 917 -17.28 -6.08 5.07
C MET A 917 -18.00 -7.42 4.81
N LYS A 918 -17.76 -8.01 3.63
CA LYS A 918 -18.30 -9.32 3.23
C LYS A 918 -17.79 -10.44 4.13
N ALA A 919 -16.48 -10.54 4.33
CA ALA A 919 -15.88 -11.55 5.23
C ALA A 919 -16.43 -11.45 6.66
N ARG A 920 -16.61 -10.22 7.17
CA ARG A 920 -17.20 -9.99 8.50
C ARG A 920 -18.65 -10.47 8.58
N ILE A 921 -19.43 -10.32 7.51
CA ILE A 921 -20.83 -10.76 7.44
C ILE A 921 -20.93 -12.27 7.27
N ASP A 922 -20.12 -12.88 6.42
CA ASP A 922 -20.05 -14.34 6.27
C ASP A 922 -19.72 -15.00 7.62
N SER A 923 -18.75 -14.44 8.34
CA SER A 923 -18.36 -14.93 9.65
C SER A 923 -19.50 -14.81 10.68
N LYS A 924 -20.35 -13.78 10.59
CA LYS A 924 -21.52 -13.62 11.47
C LYS A 924 -22.65 -14.57 11.07
N LEU A 925 -22.89 -14.76 9.77
CA LEU A 925 -23.90 -15.69 9.26
C LEU A 925 -23.56 -17.15 9.61
N LEU A 926 -22.31 -17.57 9.45
CA LEU A 926 -21.84 -18.91 9.81
C LEU A 926 -21.87 -19.17 11.33
N ARG A 927 -21.68 -18.12 12.14
CA ARG A 927 -21.78 -18.20 13.61
C ARG A 927 -23.19 -18.04 14.14
N LEU A 928 -24.17 -17.67 13.30
CA LEU A 928 -25.58 -17.53 13.68
C LEU A 928 -26.05 -18.82 14.36
N THR A 929 -26.68 -18.65 15.53
CA THR A 929 -27.21 -19.73 16.35
C THR A 929 -28.49 -19.24 17.03
N LEU A 930 -29.38 -20.18 17.35
CA LEU A 930 -30.52 -19.91 18.23
C LEU A 930 -30.15 -20.18 19.69
N THR A 931 -30.95 -19.61 20.60
CA THR A 931 -30.87 -19.85 22.04
C THR A 931 -32.13 -20.53 22.56
N THR A 932 -32.00 -21.40 23.55
CA THR A 932 -33.14 -22.01 24.24
C THR A 932 -33.84 -20.95 25.12
N SER A 933 -35.01 -21.28 25.68
CA SER A 933 -35.70 -20.41 26.64
C SER A 933 -34.88 -20.11 27.91
N ARG A 934 -33.86 -20.94 28.21
CA ARG A 934 -32.90 -20.74 29.30
C ARG A 934 -31.69 -19.89 28.91
N GLY A 935 -31.65 -19.37 27.68
CA GLY A 935 -30.53 -18.58 27.15
C GLY A 935 -29.32 -19.41 26.69
N GLU A 936 -29.40 -20.75 26.75
CA GLU A 936 -28.32 -21.64 26.34
C GLU A 936 -28.25 -21.74 24.81
N ARG A 937 -27.05 -21.90 24.25
CA ARG A 937 -26.90 -22.14 22.81
C ARG A 937 -27.51 -23.48 22.42
N VAL A 938 -28.27 -23.48 21.33
CA VAL A 938 -28.87 -24.70 20.77
C VAL A 938 -27.78 -25.69 20.29
N SER A 939 -27.94 -26.95 20.67
CA SER A 939 -27.03 -28.09 20.41
C SER A 939 -27.84 -29.38 20.19
N PRO A 940 -27.21 -30.46 19.68
CA PRO A 940 -27.91 -31.74 19.47
C PRO A 940 -28.53 -32.31 20.75
N THR A 941 -27.93 -32.03 21.92
CA THR A 941 -28.31 -32.62 23.21
C THR A 941 -29.40 -31.86 23.94
N ASN A 942 -29.52 -30.53 23.74
CA ASN A 942 -30.50 -29.70 24.46
C ASN A 942 -31.72 -29.28 23.63
N ALA A 943 -31.59 -29.16 22.31
CA ALA A 943 -32.67 -28.73 21.43
C ALA A 943 -32.44 -29.23 19.98
N TYR A 944 -32.59 -30.54 19.78
CA TYR A 944 -32.25 -31.22 18.53
C TYR A 944 -32.93 -30.62 17.28
N LEU A 945 -34.23 -30.29 17.35
CA LEU A 945 -34.98 -29.73 16.21
C LEU A 945 -34.51 -28.32 15.82
N ASP A 946 -34.25 -27.46 16.82
CA ASP A 946 -33.72 -26.11 16.61
C ASP A 946 -32.29 -26.19 16.07
N TRP A 947 -31.49 -27.15 16.55
CA TRP A 947 -30.12 -27.39 16.09
C TRP A 947 -30.12 -27.83 14.62
N LEU A 948 -31.03 -28.72 14.25
CA LEU A 948 -31.21 -29.17 12.87
C LEU A 948 -31.57 -28.01 11.94
N ALA A 949 -32.37 -27.03 12.40
CA ALA A 949 -32.72 -25.83 11.63
C ALA A 949 -31.51 -24.92 11.41
N VAL A 950 -30.69 -24.70 12.45
CA VAL A 950 -29.43 -23.93 12.35
C VAL A 950 -28.45 -24.63 11.40
N SER A 951 -28.33 -25.95 11.47
CA SER A 951 -27.46 -26.75 10.60
C SER A 951 -27.92 -26.69 9.14
N LEU A 952 -29.23 -26.82 8.87
CA LEU A 952 -29.78 -26.70 7.52
C LEU A 952 -29.54 -25.32 6.91
N PHE A 953 -29.72 -24.24 7.67
CA PHE A 953 -29.44 -22.89 7.20
C PHE A 953 -27.96 -22.71 6.84
N ARG A 954 -27.04 -23.22 7.66
CA ARG A 954 -25.59 -23.16 7.40
C ARG A 954 -25.20 -23.96 6.18
N GLN A 955 -25.75 -25.17 6.02
CA GLN A 955 -25.53 -25.99 4.84
C GLN A 955 -26.00 -25.26 3.58
N TRP A 956 -27.24 -24.74 3.59
CA TRP A 956 -27.77 -23.94 2.49
C TRP A 956 -26.92 -22.71 2.19
N LEU A 957 -26.42 -22.01 3.21
CA LEU A 957 -25.56 -20.85 3.05
C LEU A 957 -24.26 -21.23 2.35
N VAL A 958 -23.56 -22.26 2.84
CA VAL A 958 -22.30 -22.75 2.25
C VAL A 958 -22.52 -23.21 0.81
N ASP A 959 -23.57 -23.99 0.55
CA ASP A 959 -23.90 -24.48 -0.80
C ASP A 959 -24.25 -23.34 -1.76
N SER A 960 -24.85 -22.26 -1.25
CA SER A 960 -25.23 -21.09 -2.06
C SER A 960 -24.07 -20.12 -2.30
N THR A 961 -23.09 -20.04 -1.39
CA THR A 961 -21.96 -19.09 -1.50
C THR A 961 -20.67 -19.71 -2.07
N THR A 962 -20.56 -21.04 -2.10
CA THR A 962 -19.36 -21.72 -2.60
C THR A 962 -19.46 -21.93 -4.12
N PRO A 963 -18.56 -21.34 -4.94
CA PRO A 963 -18.53 -21.64 -6.36
C PRO A 963 -18.12 -23.10 -6.60
N PRO A 964 -18.65 -23.77 -7.65
CA PRO A 964 -18.26 -25.14 -7.95
C PRO A 964 -16.76 -25.23 -8.29
N PRO A 965 -16.09 -26.35 -7.99
CA PRO A 965 -14.69 -26.56 -8.37
C PRO A 965 -14.53 -26.47 -9.89
N ALA A 966 -13.43 -25.85 -10.34
CA ALA A 966 -13.12 -25.72 -11.76
C ALA A 966 -13.11 -27.11 -12.42
N PRO A 967 -13.74 -27.26 -13.61
CA PRO A 967 -13.79 -28.55 -14.28
C PRO A 967 -12.37 -28.98 -14.67
N ILE A 968 -11.94 -30.13 -14.16
CA ILE A 968 -10.66 -30.76 -14.52
C ILE A 968 -10.83 -31.40 -15.90
N LEU A 969 -10.14 -30.82 -16.89
CA LEU A 969 -9.75 -31.38 -18.20
C LEU A 969 -10.87 -31.93 -19.10
N LYS A 970 -11.06 -31.28 -20.25
CA LYS A 970 -11.13 -31.95 -21.56
C LYS A 970 -10.59 -31.03 -22.67
N ASN A 971 -9.48 -31.47 -23.27
CA ASN A 971 -8.94 -30.98 -24.53
C ASN A 971 -9.95 -31.24 -25.67
N SER A 972 -10.12 -30.26 -26.57
CA SER A 972 -9.61 -30.30 -27.96
C SER A 972 -10.42 -29.40 -28.90
N SER A 973 -9.72 -28.46 -29.54
CA SER A 973 -9.84 -28.02 -30.94
C SER A 973 -11.24 -27.76 -31.55
N SER A 974 -11.50 -26.51 -31.94
CA SER A 974 -11.49 -26.10 -33.35
C SER A 974 -11.83 -24.62 -33.52
N SER A 975 -10.94 -23.96 -34.25
CA SER A 975 -11.09 -22.67 -34.89
C SER A 975 -12.08 -22.74 -36.06
N ALA A 976 -13.07 -21.84 -36.12
CA ALA A 976 -13.42 -21.04 -37.30
C ALA A 976 -14.70 -20.19 -37.06
N PRO A 977 -14.85 -19.03 -37.74
CA PRO A 977 -15.83 -17.98 -37.45
C PRO A 977 -17.09 -18.05 -38.36
N ASN A 978 -17.99 -17.06 -38.19
CA ASN A 978 -19.22 -16.75 -38.97
C ASN A 978 -20.45 -17.60 -38.59
N THR A 979 -21.71 -17.13 -38.56
CA THR A 979 -22.37 -15.98 -39.20
C THR A 979 -23.76 -15.79 -38.57
N SER A 980 -24.32 -14.62 -38.82
CA SER A 980 -25.68 -14.18 -38.55
C SER A 980 -26.82 -15.09 -39.07
N SER A 981 -27.95 -15.00 -38.36
CA SER A 981 -29.33 -14.90 -38.87
C SER A 981 -30.27 -16.13 -38.84
N HIS A 982 -31.48 -15.81 -38.37
CA HIS A 982 -32.81 -16.32 -38.72
C HIS A 982 -33.35 -17.65 -38.18
N ASN A 983 -34.20 -17.50 -37.15
CA ASN A 983 -35.66 -17.73 -37.15
C ASN A 983 -36.27 -18.90 -37.96
N ARG A 984 -37.14 -19.61 -37.22
CA ARG A 984 -38.44 -20.22 -37.57
C ARG A 984 -38.51 -21.74 -37.83
N PRO A 985 -39.69 -22.34 -37.55
CA PRO A 985 -39.78 -23.52 -36.68
C PRO A 985 -40.56 -24.69 -37.31
N SER A 986 -40.82 -25.70 -36.47
CA SER A 986 -42.03 -26.54 -36.42
C SER A 986 -41.95 -27.99 -36.93
N GLN A 987 -42.50 -28.87 -36.06
CA GLN A 987 -43.27 -30.10 -36.33
C GLN A 987 -42.52 -31.29 -36.99
N SER A 988 -42.77 -32.56 -36.68
CA SER A 988 -43.52 -33.30 -35.65
C SER A 988 -43.31 -34.81 -35.97
N THR A 989 -43.61 -35.70 -35.01
CA THR A 989 -44.05 -37.12 -35.18
C THR A 989 -43.01 -38.14 -35.74
N THR A 990 -42.81 -39.39 -35.28
CA THR A 990 -43.54 -40.32 -34.38
C THR A 990 -42.76 -41.64 -34.18
N HIS A 991 -43.00 -42.33 -33.04
CA HIS A 991 -42.91 -43.80 -32.75
C HIS A 991 -41.51 -44.47 -32.60
N ARG A 992 -41.24 -45.44 -31.71
CA ARG A 992 -41.98 -46.21 -30.67
C ARG A 992 -40.98 -46.98 -29.74
N THR A 993 -41.18 -46.86 -28.41
CA THR A 993 -41.17 -47.86 -27.29
C THR A 993 -40.03 -48.85 -26.96
N GLN A 994 -39.86 -49.03 -25.61
CA GLN A 994 -39.15 -50.02 -24.75
C GLN A 994 -37.71 -49.64 -24.33
N ASP A 995 -37.24 -49.67 -23.07
CA ASP A 995 -37.77 -50.00 -21.73
C ASP A 995 -36.88 -49.33 -20.64
N HIS A 996 -37.42 -49.20 -19.42
CA HIS A 996 -36.89 -48.57 -18.18
C HIS A 996 -35.56 -49.20 -17.62
N PRO A 997 -34.75 -48.51 -16.75
CA PRO A 997 -35.18 -47.94 -15.47
C PRO A 997 -34.66 -46.54 -15.07
N SER A 998 -35.40 -46.00 -14.11
CA SER A 998 -35.38 -44.68 -13.48
C SER A 998 -34.01 -44.18 -12.97
N ALA A 999 -33.54 -43.07 -13.51
CA ALA A 999 -32.52 -42.21 -12.91
C ALA A 999 -33.18 -40.95 -12.32
N ALA A 1000 -32.98 -40.75 -11.02
CA ALA A 1000 -33.46 -39.63 -10.26
C ALA A 1000 -32.95 -38.29 -10.83
N SER A 1001 -33.88 -37.36 -11.02
CA SER A 1001 -33.62 -35.96 -11.39
C SER A 1001 -32.75 -35.27 -10.32
N LYS A 1002 -31.46 -35.09 -10.59
CA LYS A 1002 -30.64 -34.08 -9.90
C LYS A 1002 -30.92 -32.74 -10.56
N SER A 1003 -31.57 -31.84 -9.84
CA SER A 1003 -31.72 -30.43 -10.21
C SER A 1003 -30.35 -29.76 -10.26
N THR A 1004 -29.90 -29.37 -11.45
CA THR A 1004 -28.71 -28.54 -11.67
C THR A 1004 -29.02 -27.09 -11.27
N VAL A 1005 -28.67 -26.71 -10.03
CA VAL A 1005 -28.72 -25.32 -9.58
C VAL A 1005 -27.51 -24.58 -10.18
N THR A 1006 -27.76 -23.62 -11.07
CA THR A 1006 -26.74 -22.68 -11.57
C THR A 1006 -26.24 -21.82 -10.40
N PRO A 1007 -24.92 -21.67 -10.18
CA PRO A 1007 -24.43 -20.91 -9.03
C PRO A 1007 -24.89 -19.45 -9.11
N LEU A 1008 -25.49 -18.98 -8.02
CA LEU A 1008 -25.89 -17.58 -7.85
C LEU A 1008 -24.64 -16.75 -7.50
N SER A 1009 -24.46 -15.58 -8.11
CA SER A 1009 -23.46 -14.59 -7.66
C SER A 1009 -23.63 -14.34 -6.14
N SER A 1010 -22.53 -14.27 -5.39
CA SER A 1010 -22.55 -14.06 -3.93
C SER A 1010 -23.39 -12.84 -3.52
N ALA A 1011 -23.36 -11.77 -4.33
CA ALA A 1011 -24.20 -10.59 -4.16
C ALA A 1011 -25.70 -10.92 -4.20
N ARG A 1012 -26.12 -11.84 -5.08
CA ARG A 1012 -27.51 -12.29 -5.19
C ARG A 1012 -27.94 -13.12 -3.98
N VAL A 1013 -27.03 -13.90 -3.40
CA VAL A 1013 -27.28 -14.66 -2.16
C VAL A 1013 -27.50 -13.72 -0.98
N TYR A 1014 -26.66 -12.70 -0.79
CA TYR A 1014 -26.87 -11.71 0.29
C TYR A 1014 -28.19 -10.95 0.15
N ARG A 1015 -28.61 -10.64 -1.08
CA ARG A 1015 -29.94 -10.04 -1.32
C ARG A 1015 -31.07 -11.00 -1.06
N LEU A 1016 -30.90 -12.27 -1.38
CA LEU A 1016 -31.88 -13.31 -1.08
C LEU A 1016 -32.07 -13.44 0.43
N ILE A 1017 -30.98 -13.39 1.20
CA ILE A 1017 -30.99 -13.37 2.67
C ILE A 1017 -31.66 -12.08 3.18
N GLY A 1018 -31.37 -10.93 2.56
CA GLY A 1018 -31.94 -9.62 2.90
C GLY A 1018 -33.43 -9.47 2.58
N SER A 1019 -34.02 -10.39 1.79
CA SER A 1019 -35.42 -10.33 1.37
C SER A 1019 -36.40 -10.44 2.53
N THR A 1020 -37.42 -9.59 2.52
CA THR A 1020 -38.51 -9.63 3.52
C THR A 1020 -39.43 -10.84 3.33
N SER A 1021 -39.39 -11.51 2.18
CA SER A 1021 -40.16 -12.73 1.92
C SER A 1021 -39.58 -13.95 2.64
N THR A 1022 -40.38 -14.58 3.49
CA THR A 1022 -40.01 -15.84 4.18
C THR A 1022 -39.92 -17.04 3.22
N GLN A 1023 -40.47 -16.92 2.00
CA GLN A 1023 -40.40 -17.94 0.95
C GLN A 1023 -39.24 -17.71 -0.03
N ALA A 1024 -38.33 -16.76 0.23
CA ALA A 1024 -37.22 -16.44 -0.67
C ALA A 1024 -36.21 -17.60 -0.83
N TYR A 1025 -35.98 -18.37 0.22
CA TYR A 1025 -35.08 -19.53 0.25
C TYR A 1025 -35.50 -20.45 1.40
N LEU A 1026 -35.16 -21.75 1.31
CA LEU A 1026 -35.60 -22.74 2.29
C LEU A 1026 -37.12 -22.68 2.49
N THR A 1027 -37.84 -22.93 1.39
CA THR A 1027 -39.30 -22.87 1.26
C THR A 1027 -40.00 -23.99 2.05
N HIS A 1028 -41.32 -23.89 2.23
CA HIS A 1028 -42.12 -24.93 2.90
C HIS A 1028 -41.82 -26.34 2.37
N ASP A 1029 -41.78 -26.50 1.04
CA ASP A 1029 -41.57 -27.80 0.40
C ASP A 1029 -40.15 -28.35 0.61
N GLU A 1030 -39.14 -27.47 0.65
CA GLU A 1030 -37.75 -27.86 0.93
C GLU A 1030 -37.58 -28.31 2.39
N LEU A 1031 -38.14 -27.57 3.35
CA LEU A 1031 -38.12 -27.94 4.77
C LEU A 1031 -38.86 -29.26 5.01
N LYS A 1032 -40.01 -29.44 4.35
CA LYS A 1032 -40.80 -30.68 4.38
C LYS A 1032 -40.05 -31.86 3.77
N LYS A 1033 -39.36 -31.67 2.64
CA LYS A 1033 -38.55 -32.71 2.00
C LYS A 1033 -37.37 -33.10 2.89
N PHE A 1034 -36.70 -32.13 3.50
CA PHE A 1034 -35.59 -32.36 4.41
C PHE A 1034 -35.98 -33.20 5.63
N LEU A 1035 -37.09 -32.85 6.31
CA LEU A 1035 -37.57 -33.61 7.47
C LEU A 1035 -38.03 -35.04 7.13
N LYS A 1036 -38.42 -35.31 5.87
CA LYS A 1036 -38.81 -36.65 5.41
C LYS A 1036 -37.61 -37.55 5.05
N VAL A 1037 -36.44 -36.98 4.77
CA VAL A 1037 -35.27 -37.71 4.28
C VAL A 1037 -34.37 -38.20 5.41
N HIS A 1038 -34.47 -37.66 6.63
CA HIS A 1038 -33.65 -38.07 7.78
C HIS A 1038 -34.18 -39.34 8.48
N PRO A 1039 -33.49 -40.49 8.41
CA PRO A 1039 -33.81 -41.65 9.24
C PRO A 1039 -33.14 -41.51 10.60
N THR A 1040 -33.91 -41.59 11.69
CA THR A 1040 -33.35 -41.78 13.04
C THR A 1040 -33.11 -43.27 13.31
N PRO A 1041 -32.08 -43.64 14.09
CA PRO A 1041 -31.80 -45.03 14.46
C PRO A 1041 -32.84 -45.64 15.42
N SER A 1042 -33.79 -44.84 15.94
CA SER A 1042 -35.00 -45.28 16.63
C SER A 1042 -36.22 -45.14 15.71
N SER A 1043 -37.11 -46.12 15.75
CA SER A 1043 -38.23 -46.40 14.84
C SER A 1043 -39.36 -45.35 14.68
N ASP A 1044 -39.12 -44.07 14.98
CA ASP A 1044 -40.09 -42.99 14.80
C ASP A 1044 -39.63 -42.00 13.73
N SER A 1045 -40.47 -41.77 12.72
CA SER A 1045 -40.25 -40.74 11.69
C SER A 1045 -40.26 -39.34 12.33
N LEU A 1046 -39.19 -38.56 12.17
CA LEU A 1046 -39.12 -37.15 12.61
C LEU A 1046 -40.18 -36.25 11.94
N TYR A 1047 -40.87 -36.74 10.91
CA TYR A 1047 -41.87 -35.99 10.18
C TYR A 1047 -43.28 -36.14 10.80
N SER A 1048 -43.76 -35.05 11.42
CA SER A 1048 -45.18 -34.85 11.75
C SER A 1048 -45.61 -33.42 11.40
N ARG A 1049 -46.93 -33.20 11.22
CA ARG A 1049 -47.47 -31.87 10.88
C ARG A 1049 -47.12 -30.81 11.93
N ASP A 1050 -47.04 -31.20 13.19
CA ASP A 1050 -46.73 -30.30 14.31
C ASP A 1050 -45.23 -30.06 14.50
N VAL A 1051 -44.37 -31.00 14.07
CA VAL A 1051 -42.91 -30.81 14.03
C VAL A 1051 -42.53 -29.88 12.87
N LEU A 1052 -43.13 -30.05 11.69
CA LEU A 1052 -42.90 -29.17 10.54
C LEU A 1052 -43.23 -27.71 10.89
N LYS A 1053 -44.40 -27.44 11.48
CA LYS A 1053 -44.78 -26.07 11.90
C LYS A 1053 -43.80 -25.45 12.90
N ARG A 1054 -43.25 -26.25 13.82
CA ARG A 1054 -42.23 -25.78 14.79
C ARG A 1054 -40.90 -25.49 14.11
N PHE A 1055 -40.48 -26.35 13.19
CA PHE A 1055 -39.27 -26.19 12.39
C PHE A 1055 -39.32 -24.93 11.51
N GLU A 1056 -40.48 -24.66 10.89
CA GLU A 1056 -40.71 -23.44 10.10
C GLU A 1056 -40.56 -22.16 10.93
N ARG A 1057 -41.18 -22.10 12.12
CA ARG A 1057 -41.06 -20.94 13.02
C ARG A 1057 -39.60 -20.66 13.40
N LYS A 1058 -38.82 -21.72 13.64
CA LYS A 1058 -37.40 -21.60 13.97
C LYS A 1058 -36.56 -21.18 12.76
N MET A 1059 -36.90 -21.68 11.58
CA MET A 1059 -36.28 -21.22 10.34
C MET A 1059 -36.59 -19.74 10.07
N ASP A 1060 -37.83 -19.28 10.30
CA ASP A 1060 -38.21 -17.87 10.16
C ASP A 1060 -37.45 -16.96 11.13
N GLU A 1061 -37.21 -17.43 12.36
CA GLU A 1061 -36.37 -16.74 13.34
C GLU A 1061 -34.92 -16.61 12.85
N ILE A 1062 -34.34 -17.68 12.31
CA ILE A 1062 -33.00 -17.67 11.70
C ILE A 1062 -32.95 -16.70 10.52
N LYS A 1063 -33.93 -16.75 9.61
CA LYS A 1063 -34.04 -15.83 8.46
C LYS A 1063 -34.12 -14.37 8.90
N ARG A 1064 -34.84 -14.07 9.99
CA ARG A 1064 -34.92 -12.72 10.57
C ARG A 1064 -33.56 -12.25 11.12
N LEU A 1065 -32.84 -13.10 11.84
CA LEU A 1065 -31.51 -12.76 12.36
C LEU A 1065 -30.49 -12.60 11.22
N ALA A 1066 -30.55 -13.46 10.21
CA ALA A 1066 -29.70 -13.38 9.03
C ALA A 1066 -29.93 -12.08 8.24
N ARG A 1067 -31.18 -11.64 8.10
CA ARG A 1067 -31.54 -10.32 7.52
C ARG A 1067 -30.83 -9.15 8.21
N GLU A 1068 -30.86 -9.11 9.54
CA GLU A 1068 -30.20 -8.02 10.28
C GLU A 1068 -28.67 -8.04 10.10
N ILE A 1069 -28.08 -9.23 9.96
CA ILE A 1069 -26.64 -9.39 9.72
C ILE A 1069 -26.23 -8.88 8.34
N VAL A 1070 -27.00 -9.16 7.28
CA VAL A 1070 -26.66 -8.73 5.90
C VAL A 1070 -27.04 -7.28 5.60
N LYS A 1071 -27.82 -6.62 6.46
CA LYS A 1071 -28.30 -5.24 6.31
C LYS A 1071 -27.24 -4.22 5.86
N PRO A 1072 -25.97 -4.27 6.33
CA PRO A 1072 -24.93 -3.36 5.83
C PRO A 1072 -24.63 -3.50 4.34
N LEU A 1073 -24.66 -4.72 3.78
CA LEU A 1073 -24.43 -4.97 2.34
C LEU A 1073 -25.63 -4.60 1.46
N MET A 1074 -26.80 -4.39 2.07
CA MET A 1074 -28.04 -4.03 1.38
C MET A 1074 -28.20 -2.51 1.21
N ARG A 1075 -27.29 -1.70 1.76
CA ARG A 1075 -27.30 -0.25 1.59
C ARG A 1075 -26.91 0.10 0.15
N ASN A 1076 -27.60 1.09 -0.41
CA ASN A 1076 -27.28 1.65 -1.72
C ASN A 1076 -26.86 3.11 -1.53
N PHE A 1077 -25.68 3.48 -2.05
CA PHE A 1077 -25.15 4.84 -2.04
C PHE A 1077 -25.19 5.50 -3.42
N LEU A 1078 -25.87 4.87 -4.38
CA LEU A 1078 -26.05 5.42 -5.72
C LEU A 1078 -27.11 6.53 -5.74
N GLU A 1079 -26.84 7.58 -6.52
CA GLU A 1079 -27.79 8.64 -6.88
C GLU A 1079 -28.88 8.12 -7.85
N LEU A 1080 -28.65 6.97 -8.47
CA LEU A 1080 -29.67 6.15 -9.11
C LEU A 1080 -30.68 5.62 -8.08
N ASP A 1081 -31.57 6.49 -7.57
CA ASP A 1081 -32.59 6.12 -6.60
C ASP A 1081 -33.70 5.33 -7.33
N LEU A 1082 -33.74 4.00 -7.13
CA LEU A 1082 -34.78 3.07 -7.58
C LEU A 1082 -36.11 3.25 -6.81
N LYS A 1083 -36.49 4.49 -6.49
CA LYS A 1083 -37.76 4.78 -5.81
C LYS A 1083 -38.89 4.88 -6.83
N GLY A 1084 -39.54 3.75 -7.06
CA GLY A 1084 -40.85 3.71 -7.70
C GLY A 1084 -41.36 2.29 -7.96
N GLY A 1085 -42.29 1.84 -7.12
CA GLY A 1085 -43.27 0.81 -7.49
C GLY A 1085 -42.96 -0.61 -7.04
N GLU A 1086 -44.02 -1.35 -6.80
CA GLU A 1086 -44.11 -2.69 -6.22
C GLU A 1086 -43.21 -3.74 -6.89
N LEU A 1087 -42.90 -4.79 -6.12
CA LEU A 1087 -42.12 -5.95 -6.55
C LEU A 1087 -42.60 -6.51 -7.89
N ASP A 1088 -41.83 -6.26 -8.95
CA ASP A 1088 -41.74 -7.18 -10.09
C ASP A 1088 -40.51 -8.06 -9.87
N THR A 1089 -40.76 -9.27 -9.37
CA THR A 1089 -39.80 -10.28 -8.91
C THR A 1089 -38.96 -10.94 -10.04
N SER A 1090 -38.59 -10.23 -11.12
CA SER A 1090 -37.89 -10.90 -12.21
C SER A 1090 -36.78 -10.17 -13.00
N SER A 1091 -36.47 -8.86 -12.84
CA SER A 1091 -35.43 -8.31 -13.76
C SER A 1091 -34.60 -7.03 -13.44
N SER A 1092 -34.58 -6.42 -12.24
CA SER A 1092 -33.81 -5.16 -12.06
C SER A 1092 -33.07 -4.98 -10.71
N SER A 1093 -32.19 -5.91 -10.34
CA SER A 1093 -31.18 -5.66 -9.30
C SER A 1093 -29.77 -5.90 -9.86
N LEU A 1094 -28.88 -4.91 -9.78
CA LEU A 1094 -27.49 -4.98 -10.29
C LEU A 1094 -26.79 -6.27 -9.86
N PRO A 1095 -26.03 -7.00 -10.68
CA PRO A 1095 -25.51 -8.33 -10.31
C PRO A 1095 -24.43 -8.33 -9.21
N TYR A 1096 -24.04 -7.15 -8.70
CA TYR A 1096 -22.96 -6.90 -7.74
C TYR A 1096 -23.39 -5.95 -6.61
N LEU A 1097 -22.59 -5.84 -5.55
CA LEU A 1097 -22.86 -5.00 -4.37
C LEU A 1097 -22.53 -3.53 -4.61
N THR A 1098 -23.33 -2.61 -4.06
CA THR A 1098 -23.17 -1.14 -4.19
C THR A 1098 -23.14 -0.43 -2.83
N CYS A 1099 -22.70 -1.15 -1.80
CA CYS A 1099 -22.74 -0.72 -0.39
C CYS A 1099 -21.53 0.12 0.04
N ILE A 1100 -20.71 0.53 -0.91
CA ILE A 1100 -19.52 1.35 -0.67
C ILE A 1100 -19.89 2.82 -0.70
N LYS A 1101 -19.33 3.57 0.25
CA LYS A 1101 -19.52 5.01 0.38
C LYS A 1101 -18.25 5.74 -0.08
N VAL A 1102 -18.45 6.79 -0.89
CA VAL A 1102 -17.41 7.71 -1.36
C VAL A 1102 -17.46 8.95 -0.46
N GLU A 1103 -16.38 9.18 0.29
CA GLU A 1103 -16.17 10.30 1.20
C GLU A 1103 -15.43 11.45 0.48
N ASP A 1104 -15.28 12.60 1.15
CA ASP A 1104 -14.52 13.74 0.61
C ASP A 1104 -13.05 13.39 0.34
N GLU A 1105 -12.47 12.51 1.15
CA GLU A 1105 -11.06 12.06 1.02
C GLU A 1105 -10.82 11.20 -0.23
N ASP A 1106 -11.88 10.62 -0.81
CA ASP A 1106 -11.82 9.75 -1.99
C ASP A 1106 -11.87 10.54 -3.32
N ILE A 1107 -11.91 11.89 -3.27
CA ILE A 1107 -11.98 12.77 -4.45
C ILE A 1107 -10.58 13.32 -4.74
N PRO A 1108 -9.93 12.95 -5.86
CA PRO A 1108 -8.50 13.18 -6.06
C PRO A 1108 -8.10 14.61 -6.47
N TRP A 1109 -9.06 15.52 -6.68
CA TRP A 1109 -8.81 16.89 -7.17
C TRP A 1109 -9.21 17.98 -6.16
N HIS A 1110 -9.01 17.73 -4.86
CA HIS A 1110 -9.36 18.66 -3.79
C HIS A 1110 -8.35 19.78 -3.52
#